data_AF-A0AA85JQG8-F1
#
_entry.id   AF-A0AA85JQG8-F1
#
_cell.length_a   1.000
_cell.length_b   1.000
_cell.length_c   1.000
_cell.angle_alpha   90.00
_cell.angle_beta   90.00
_cell.angle_gamma   90.00
#
_symmetry.space_group_name_H-M   'P 1'
#
loop_
_entity.id
_entity.type
_entity.pdbx_description
1 polymer ?
#
loop_
_entity_poly.entity_id
_entity_poly.type
_entity_poly.pdbx_seq_one_letter_code
_entity_poly.pdbx_strand_id
1 'polypeptide(L)'
;MNSDSLVFCDKIPFKILPGLVCFGRLLDNRLLTVFVAASEKVYIYNPKFYHTADGITKVLSQDFIKCSTTHSICTIDTGKFEQISDNNDLLIIGSKTGILLYDPKNNIDIFYKELKNDGVNTIVYKHFEKQQQQQQHQQGQLSYQKYKDSDVILVGGNCTLTVLNYSGLELFWTVTGEAISSLTCLSYENTEEYFNDIIIGSEDYSIRVFRGDLIIHEISETDVVTKLVSLGGEYFGYGLNNGTIGVYNRTSRIWRIKSKNKPICFTAHDVNNDGYAELICGWNNGKVDARLRSNGVVVFKIQLGACVAGMNVGDFYGFSNVLLVCTIEGDIYCHSLLQLSKEHSNSQSSEDILRQLIAKRQNLLLEIQNITENIRLGQLSNTEIRQSNLNIVHARTELQTTLEVFPNKSCVNLMVGTNNDTLLRCVILFAEGIFQGESYVLHPPENTQSATSYTFELRPPKDVSVDVFIKAYAMPINKRPDQDSYYLLASTHVLPQFCLYRFLSQNPKLDYPDELEGLRSGVFLQVHDRPERLAIWLNNNFIIEPKITIIDQSSVSVLFEELRPANPDNLNEHNTPNPKSDVVDIQNQCNLKRLLYITMTNKGEITIKTENIELASNLVQSLARHFGIKELSSTCDFPKIFGILEELIEMSNAYSSTQQQVLVDMTSKSDTIKNLIVRAEDYRLNGNWKSLKKTFQQLSNANLDILANYYSRVTDHEVSVNCLKRINQIIEYGSSLRVGKHKTNIITMCHIALKDNNVGALKKILRTGSN
;
A
#
# COMPACT_ATOMS: atom_id res chain seq x y z
N MET A 1 -12.10 22.55 -25.16
CA MET A 1 -10.85 22.06 -25.80
C MET A 1 -9.88 23.22 -25.71
N ASN A 2 -8.90 23.15 -24.81
CA ASN A 2 -7.90 24.21 -24.59
C ASN A 2 -6.84 24.08 -25.68
N SER A 3 -7.08 24.67 -26.85
CA SER A 3 -6.12 24.68 -27.97
C SER A 3 -4.89 25.53 -27.69
N ASP A 4 -4.99 26.50 -26.77
CA ASP A 4 -4.02 27.60 -26.69
C ASP A 4 -2.82 27.28 -25.77
N SER A 5 -2.92 26.22 -24.95
CA SER A 5 -1.82 25.74 -24.09
C SER A 5 -1.06 24.54 -24.64
N LEU A 6 -1.53 23.94 -25.74
CA LEU A 6 -0.88 22.78 -26.36
C LEU A 6 0.30 23.24 -27.22
N VAL A 7 1.51 22.96 -26.78
CA VAL A 7 2.75 23.29 -27.49
C VAL A 7 2.93 22.38 -28.70
N PHE A 8 2.78 21.08 -28.50
CA PHE A 8 2.73 20.10 -29.58
C PHE A 8 1.99 18.84 -29.14
N CYS A 9 1.55 18.06 -30.11
CA CYS A 9 1.05 16.70 -29.95
C CYS A 9 1.74 15.82 -30.97
N ASP A 10 2.22 14.66 -30.55
CA ASP A 10 2.81 13.65 -31.42
C ASP A 10 2.21 12.26 -31.17
N LYS A 11 2.23 11.41 -32.18
CA LYS A 11 1.79 10.01 -32.10
C LYS A 11 2.96 9.09 -32.39
N ILE A 12 3.40 8.34 -31.39
CA ILE A 12 4.40 7.30 -31.57
C ILE A 12 3.75 5.98 -32.04
N PRO A 13 4.46 5.14 -32.81
CA PRO A 13 3.92 3.88 -33.34
C PRO A 13 3.90 2.74 -32.31
N PHE A 14 3.95 3.05 -31.02
CA PHE A 14 4.06 2.07 -29.94
C PHE A 14 2.95 2.27 -28.90
N LYS A 15 2.40 1.16 -28.41
CA LYS A 15 1.57 1.17 -27.20
C LYS A 15 2.46 1.19 -25.97
N ILE A 16 2.16 2.05 -25.01
CA ILE A 16 2.96 2.29 -23.81
C ILE A 16 2.35 1.55 -22.62
N LEU A 17 3.18 0.89 -21.81
CA LEU A 17 2.74 0.27 -20.57
C LEU A 17 2.47 1.34 -19.49
N PRO A 18 1.35 1.26 -18.76
CA PRO A 18 0.97 2.27 -17.77
C PRO A 18 1.94 2.29 -16.59
N GLY A 19 2.34 3.48 -16.16
CA GLY A 19 3.29 3.69 -15.07
C GLY A 19 4.76 3.48 -15.44
N LEU A 20 5.07 3.05 -16.67
CA LEU A 20 6.43 2.79 -17.16
C LEU A 20 6.90 3.85 -18.15
N VAL A 21 6.89 5.09 -17.67
CA VAL A 21 7.38 6.27 -18.39
C VAL A 21 8.19 7.11 -17.41
N CYS A 22 9.41 7.48 -17.80
CA CYS A 22 10.23 8.45 -17.07
C CYS A 22 10.83 9.47 -18.05
N PHE A 23 11.36 10.56 -17.51
CA PHE A 23 11.91 11.64 -18.30
C PHE A 23 13.23 12.07 -17.68
N GLY A 24 14.28 12.11 -18.48
CA GLY A 24 15.62 12.43 -18.00
C GLY A 24 16.45 13.11 -19.08
N ARG A 25 17.50 13.82 -18.66
CA ARG A 25 18.45 14.51 -19.53
C ARG A 25 19.52 13.55 -20.04
N LEU A 26 19.11 12.61 -20.88
CA LEU A 26 19.95 11.45 -21.26
C LEU A 26 21.01 11.74 -22.33
N LEU A 27 20.71 12.65 -23.26
CA LEU A 27 21.60 12.95 -24.40
C LEU A 27 21.87 14.45 -24.48
N ASP A 28 23.12 14.84 -24.25
CA ASP A 28 23.63 16.21 -24.36
C ASP A 28 22.76 17.24 -23.62
N ASN A 29 22.40 16.92 -22.37
CA ASN A 29 21.57 17.74 -21.48
C ASN A 29 20.14 18.02 -22.02
N ARG A 30 19.64 17.22 -22.97
CA ARG A 30 18.26 17.31 -23.48
C ARG A 30 17.33 16.40 -22.69
N LEU A 31 16.21 16.95 -22.21
CA LEU A 31 15.13 16.16 -21.61
C LEU A 31 14.48 15.28 -22.67
N LEU A 32 14.54 13.96 -22.48
CA LEU A 32 13.97 12.97 -23.37
C LEU A 32 12.95 12.11 -22.63
N THR A 33 11.97 11.61 -23.37
CA THR A 33 10.97 10.68 -22.85
C THR A 33 11.46 9.26 -23.01
N VAL A 34 11.46 8.49 -21.92
CA VAL A 34 11.71 7.06 -21.93
C VAL A 34 10.43 6.34 -21.59
N PHE A 35 10.11 5.30 -22.35
CA PHE A 35 8.92 4.51 -22.10
C PHE A 35 9.15 3.03 -22.38
N VAL A 36 8.38 2.18 -21.71
CA VAL A 36 8.33 0.75 -22.00
C VAL A 36 7.15 0.46 -22.92
N ALA A 37 7.43 -0.10 -24.09
CA ALA A 37 6.39 -0.52 -25.02
C ALA A 37 5.72 -1.82 -24.54
N ALA A 38 4.51 -2.12 -25.04
CA ALA A 38 3.81 -3.38 -24.80
C ALA A 38 4.62 -4.64 -25.22
N SER A 39 5.67 -4.47 -26.02
CA SER A 39 6.65 -5.52 -26.35
C SER A 39 7.74 -5.72 -25.29
N GLU A 40 7.57 -5.16 -24.08
CA GLU A 40 8.53 -5.16 -22.96
C GLU A 40 9.94 -4.66 -23.34
N LYS A 41 10.00 -3.67 -24.23
CA LYS A 41 11.26 -3.05 -24.67
C LYS A 41 11.26 -1.60 -24.25
N VAL A 42 12.41 -1.12 -23.78
CA VAL A 42 12.60 0.29 -23.45
C VAL A 42 12.96 1.05 -24.72
N TYR A 43 12.28 2.17 -24.93
CA TYR A 43 12.57 3.12 -26.01
C TYR A 43 12.81 4.50 -25.42
N ILE A 44 13.86 5.15 -25.92
CA ILE A 44 14.12 6.57 -25.69
C ILE A 44 13.64 7.31 -26.92
N TYR A 45 12.63 8.16 -26.73
CA TYR A 45 12.05 8.99 -27.78
C TYR A 45 12.84 10.30 -27.90
N ASN A 46 13.47 10.49 -29.06
CA ASN A 46 14.27 11.65 -29.39
C ASN A 46 13.71 12.35 -30.63
N PRO A 47 12.67 13.18 -30.47
CA PRO A 47 12.08 13.90 -31.59
C PRO A 47 13.01 15.02 -32.07
N LYS A 48 13.08 15.22 -33.39
CA LYS A 48 13.67 16.42 -33.98
C LYS A 48 12.55 17.40 -34.32
N PHE A 49 12.69 18.66 -33.90
CA PHE A 49 11.68 19.68 -34.14
C PHE A 49 12.08 20.65 -35.25
N TYR A 50 11.06 21.21 -35.90
CA TYR A 50 11.15 22.41 -36.73
C TYR A 50 10.26 23.48 -36.13
N HIS A 51 10.83 24.66 -35.90
CA HIS A 51 10.09 25.83 -35.49
C HIS A 51 9.74 26.64 -36.73
N THR A 52 8.45 26.80 -37.02
CA THR A 52 8.00 27.72 -38.07
C THR A 52 8.14 29.17 -37.59
N ALA A 53 8.26 30.12 -38.52
CA ALA A 53 8.28 31.55 -38.20
C ALA A 53 7.01 32.02 -37.45
N ASP A 54 5.91 31.27 -37.58
CA ASP A 54 4.62 31.50 -36.89
C ASP A 54 4.57 30.94 -35.45
N GLY A 55 5.70 30.42 -34.92
CA GLY A 55 5.79 29.90 -33.56
C GLY A 55 5.21 28.49 -33.35
N ILE A 56 4.82 27.80 -34.42
CA ILE A 56 4.30 26.43 -34.35
C ILE A 56 5.49 25.45 -34.37
N THR A 57 5.56 24.61 -33.34
CA THR A 57 6.57 23.56 -33.26
C THR A 57 6.02 22.27 -33.86
N LYS A 58 6.63 21.80 -34.95
CA LYS A 58 6.27 20.51 -35.59
C LYS A 58 7.40 19.50 -35.42
N VAL A 59 7.04 18.23 -35.22
CA VAL A 59 7.99 17.12 -35.22
C VAL A 59 8.39 16.83 -36.67
N LEU A 60 9.68 16.93 -36.96
CA LEU A 60 10.29 16.59 -38.27
C LEU A 60 10.54 15.09 -38.41
N SER A 61 11.13 14.48 -37.38
CA SER A 61 11.41 13.05 -37.34
C SER A 61 11.27 12.52 -35.93
N GLN A 62 10.86 11.26 -35.85
CA GLN A 62 10.80 10.50 -34.62
C GLN A 62 11.98 9.53 -34.61
N ASP A 63 13.03 9.86 -33.86
CA ASP A 63 14.15 8.95 -33.68
C ASP A 63 13.94 8.18 -32.37
N PHE A 64 14.18 6.87 -32.41
CA PHE A 64 14.02 5.98 -31.25
C PHE A 64 15.31 5.22 -30.99
N ILE A 65 15.81 5.33 -29.75
CA ILE A 65 16.89 4.44 -29.28
C ILE A 65 16.23 3.29 -28.54
N LYS A 66 16.41 2.08 -29.06
CA LYS A 66 15.88 0.87 -28.47
C LYS A 66 16.93 0.26 -27.55
N CYS A 67 16.63 0.16 -26.26
CA CYS A 67 17.43 -0.59 -25.31
C CYS A 67 16.87 -2.01 -25.22
N SER A 68 17.67 -3.01 -25.59
CA SER A 68 17.27 -4.42 -25.50
C SER A 68 17.54 -4.95 -24.10
N THR A 69 16.49 -5.23 -23.34
CA THR A 69 16.57 -5.95 -22.07
C THR A 69 16.06 -7.37 -22.25
N THR A 70 16.62 -8.31 -21.51
CA THR A 70 16.25 -9.74 -21.55
C THR A 70 15.10 -10.09 -20.62
N HIS A 71 14.83 -9.24 -19.63
CA HIS A 71 13.85 -9.48 -18.58
C HIS A 71 12.66 -8.52 -18.69
N SER A 72 11.49 -8.98 -18.24
CA SER A 72 10.29 -8.16 -18.10
C SER A 72 10.55 -7.01 -17.13
N ILE A 73 10.19 -5.80 -17.56
CA ILE A 73 10.51 -4.54 -16.87
C ILE A 73 9.35 -4.18 -15.94
N CYS A 74 9.67 -3.94 -14.69
CA CYS A 74 8.68 -3.58 -13.66
C CYS A 74 8.65 -2.08 -13.40
N THR A 75 9.76 -1.37 -13.60
CA THR A 75 9.88 0.04 -13.27
C THR A 75 11.10 0.66 -13.96
N ILE A 76 11.04 1.96 -14.25
CA ILE A 76 12.11 2.74 -14.86
C ILE A 76 12.20 4.11 -14.19
N ASP A 77 13.40 4.64 -14.07
CA ASP A 77 13.67 5.97 -13.53
C ASP A 77 14.98 6.53 -14.11
N THR A 78 15.24 7.82 -13.92
CA THR A 78 16.44 8.50 -14.41
C THR A 78 17.07 9.34 -13.31
N GLY A 79 18.39 9.38 -13.27
CA GLY A 79 19.12 10.13 -12.24
C GLY A 79 20.45 10.66 -12.69
N LYS A 80 20.87 11.80 -12.12
CA LYS A 80 22.16 12.43 -12.40
C LYS A 80 23.21 11.91 -11.42
N PHE A 81 23.98 10.90 -11.83
CA PHE A 81 25.04 10.37 -10.98
C PHE A 81 26.33 11.19 -11.17
N GLU A 82 26.53 12.20 -10.33
CA GLU A 82 27.61 13.19 -10.51
C GLU A 82 29.00 12.55 -10.48
N GLN A 83 29.14 11.42 -9.80
CA GLN A 83 30.41 10.68 -9.74
C GLN A 83 30.76 9.94 -11.05
N ILE A 84 29.79 9.76 -11.95
CA ILE A 84 29.94 9.04 -13.21
C ILE A 84 29.84 10.01 -14.39
N SER A 85 28.91 10.96 -14.31
CA SER A 85 28.49 11.82 -15.41
C SER A 85 28.16 13.22 -14.89
N ASP A 86 28.91 14.22 -15.38
CA ASP A 86 28.68 15.62 -14.99
C ASP A 86 27.45 16.24 -15.68
N ASN A 87 27.09 15.74 -16.88
CA ASN A 87 26.19 16.44 -17.80
C ASN A 87 24.92 15.68 -18.19
N ASN A 88 24.88 14.36 -18.05
CA ASN A 88 23.72 13.55 -18.48
C ASN A 88 23.20 12.68 -17.35
N ASP A 89 21.89 12.46 -17.38
CA ASP A 89 21.24 11.48 -16.54
C ASP A 89 21.52 10.07 -17.06
N LEU A 90 21.60 9.12 -16.14
CA LEU A 90 21.67 7.69 -16.43
C LEU A 90 20.28 7.08 -16.32
N LEU A 91 20.05 6.02 -17.09
CA LEU A 91 18.79 5.29 -17.10
C LEU A 91 18.86 4.11 -16.12
N ILE A 92 17.90 4.04 -15.22
CA ILE A 92 17.74 2.97 -14.24
C ILE A 92 16.58 2.09 -14.68
N ILE A 93 16.84 0.79 -14.85
CA ILE A 93 15.85 -0.19 -15.29
C ILE A 93 15.73 -1.27 -14.20
N GLY A 94 14.54 -1.38 -13.61
CA GLY A 94 14.19 -2.44 -12.67
C GLY A 94 13.41 -3.56 -13.37
N SER A 95 13.89 -4.80 -13.22
CA SER A 95 13.21 -6.01 -13.67
C SER A 95 12.82 -6.88 -12.48
N LYS A 96 12.05 -7.94 -12.74
CA LYS A 96 11.74 -8.96 -11.72
C LYS A 96 12.97 -9.64 -11.13
N THR A 97 14.12 -9.60 -11.80
CA THR A 97 15.34 -10.33 -11.45
C THR A 97 16.45 -9.44 -10.90
N GLY A 98 16.37 -8.13 -11.09
CA GLY A 98 17.45 -7.23 -10.69
C GLY A 98 17.29 -5.82 -11.22
N ILE A 99 18.38 -5.07 -11.09
CA ILE A 99 18.45 -3.67 -11.48
C ILE A 99 19.66 -3.41 -12.36
N LEU A 100 19.44 -2.64 -13.42
CA LEU A 100 20.45 -2.22 -14.40
C LEU A 100 20.57 -0.70 -14.38
N LEU A 101 21.79 -0.20 -14.22
CA LEU A 101 22.14 1.20 -14.46
C LEU A 101 22.85 1.29 -15.82
N TYR A 102 22.24 2.02 -16.75
CA TYR A 102 22.68 2.11 -18.14
C TYR A 102 22.97 3.56 -18.54
N ASP A 103 24.06 3.77 -19.25
CA ASP A 103 24.41 5.04 -19.90
C ASP A 103 24.00 5.00 -21.39
N PRO A 104 22.92 5.71 -21.78
CA PRO A 104 22.47 5.72 -23.16
C PRO A 104 23.38 6.45 -24.13
N LYS A 105 24.19 7.41 -23.66
CA LYS A 105 25.08 8.19 -24.52
C LYS A 105 26.27 7.35 -24.97
N ASN A 106 26.90 6.66 -24.02
CA ASN A 106 28.06 5.82 -24.30
C ASN A 106 27.68 4.38 -24.66
N ASN A 107 26.41 4.00 -24.46
CA ASN A 107 25.91 2.64 -24.63
C ASN A 107 26.67 1.63 -23.77
N ILE A 108 26.78 1.92 -22.46
CA ILE A 108 27.51 1.11 -21.49
C ILE A 108 26.60 0.77 -20.32
N ASP A 109 26.62 -0.50 -19.92
CA ASP A 109 26.05 -0.93 -18.64
C ASP A 109 27.03 -0.56 -17.53
N ILE A 110 26.65 0.38 -16.66
CA ILE A 110 27.47 0.79 -15.52
C ILE A 110 27.57 -0.36 -14.52
N PHE A 111 26.41 -0.93 -14.16
CA PHE A 111 26.35 -2.17 -13.39
C PHE A 111 25.02 -2.89 -13.62
N TYR A 112 25.05 -4.21 -13.46
CA TYR A 112 23.87 -5.03 -13.27
C TYR A 112 23.97 -5.71 -11.91
N LYS A 113 22.96 -5.50 -11.05
CA LYS A 113 22.86 -6.17 -9.76
C LYS A 113 21.67 -7.10 -9.77
N GLU A 114 21.96 -8.38 -9.62
CA GLU A 114 20.92 -9.39 -9.48
C GLU A 114 20.31 -9.35 -8.07
N LEU A 115 19.00 -9.24 -8.00
CA LEU A 115 18.21 -9.21 -6.77
C LEU A 115 17.32 -10.46 -6.76
N LYS A 116 17.98 -11.63 -6.85
CA LYS A 116 17.40 -12.95 -7.13
C LYS A 116 16.14 -13.30 -6.32
N ASN A 117 16.04 -12.79 -5.10
CA ASN A 117 15.06 -13.25 -4.11
C ASN A 117 13.87 -12.28 -3.92
N ASP A 118 14.08 -10.98 -4.05
CA ASP A 118 13.04 -9.98 -3.75
C ASP A 118 12.46 -9.30 -4.98
N GLY A 119 13.17 -9.36 -6.12
CA GLY A 119 12.83 -8.64 -7.34
C GLY A 119 12.79 -7.12 -7.17
N VAL A 120 12.37 -6.42 -8.22
CA VAL A 120 12.18 -4.97 -8.21
C VAL A 120 10.75 -4.65 -8.62
N ASN A 121 9.99 -4.02 -7.73
CA ASN A 121 8.62 -3.57 -7.96
C ASN A 121 8.58 -2.06 -8.23
N THR A 122 9.38 -1.29 -7.50
CA THR A 122 9.47 0.17 -7.65
C THR A 122 10.88 0.67 -7.39
N ILE A 123 11.30 1.73 -8.09
CA ILE A 123 12.57 2.41 -7.87
C ILE A 123 12.37 3.91 -7.76
N VAL A 124 13.24 4.55 -7.00
CA VAL A 124 13.40 6.01 -6.96
C VAL A 124 14.87 6.37 -6.87
N TYR A 125 15.34 7.19 -7.79
CA TYR A 125 16.62 7.86 -7.69
C TYR A 125 16.52 9.06 -6.74
N LYS A 126 17.56 9.25 -5.91
CA LYS A 126 17.66 10.43 -5.06
C LYS A 126 19.13 10.83 -4.83
N HIS A 127 19.39 12.13 -4.94
CA HIS A 127 20.62 12.73 -4.45
C HIS A 127 20.45 13.17 -3.00
N PHE A 128 21.37 12.79 -2.12
CA PHE A 128 21.39 13.24 -0.72
C PHE A 128 22.31 14.46 -0.54
N GLU A 129 21.71 15.61 -0.23
CA GLU A 129 22.41 16.89 -0.07
C GLU A 129 23.39 16.91 1.12
N LYS A 130 24.37 17.82 1.03
CA LYS A 130 25.51 17.97 1.95
C LYS A 130 25.13 18.74 3.21
N GLN A 131 25.15 18.07 4.38
CA GLN A 131 25.08 18.78 5.67
C GLN A 131 26.40 19.49 5.99
N GLN A 132 26.34 20.76 6.38
CA GLN A 132 27.46 21.44 7.05
C GLN A 132 27.65 20.86 8.47
N GLN A 133 28.81 20.25 8.72
CA GLN A 133 29.44 19.86 10.01
C GLN A 133 28.51 19.65 11.23
N GLN A 134 28.47 18.45 11.83
CA GLN A 134 29.35 18.15 12.97
C GLN A 134 29.76 16.67 13.01
N GLN A 135 31.02 16.45 13.39
CA GLN A 135 31.61 15.14 13.65
C GLN A 135 31.01 14.55 14.93
N GLN A 136 30.59 13.28 14.87
CA GLN A 136 30.96 12.31 15.89
C GLN A 136 30.83 10.88 15.33
N HIS A 137 31.94 10.17 15.40
CA HIS A 137 32.08 8.78 15.00
C HIS A 137 31.27 7.87 15.94
N GLN A 138 30.36 7.08 15.37
CA GLN A 138 30.04 5.75 15.89
C GLN A 138 30.14 4.73 14.74
N GLN A 139 31.21 3.94 14.78
CA GLN A 139 31.41 2.76 13.95
C GLN A 139 30.39 1.68 14.32
N GLY A 140 29.79 1.02 13.32
CA GLY A 140 29.10 -0.28 13.53
C GLY A 140 27.68 -0.48 13.01
N GLN A 141 26.98 0.52 12.48
CA GLN A 141 25.59 0.34 11.96
C GLN A 141 25.44 0.76 10.48
N LEU A 142 24.76 -0.08 9.68
CA LEU A 142 24.30 0.22 8.31
C LEU A 142 23.15 1.23 8.39
N SER A 143 23.44 2.52 8.18
CA SER A 143 22.41 3.55 8.04
C SER A 143 22.75 4.40 6.83
N TYR A 144 21.80 4.56 5.91
CA TYR A 144 22.00 5.36 4.70
C TYR A 144 22.25 6.84 5.00
N GLN A 145 21.88 7.33 6.20
CA GLN A 145 22.20 8.69 6.67
C GLN A 145 23.70 8.96 6.79
N LYS A 146 24.53 7.91 6.83
CA LYS A 146 26.00 8.04 6.83
C LYS A 146 26.55 8.48 5.48
N TYR A 147 25.82 8.21 4.39
CA TYR A 147 26.22 8.58 3.05
C TYR A 147 25.74 10.01 2.78
N LYS A 148 26.64 10.95 3.07
CA LYS A 148 26.50 12.37 2.75
C LYS A 148 27.08 12.59 1.36
N ASP A 149 26.45 13.43 0.54
CA ASP A 149 26.98 13.80 -0.78
C ASP A 149 27.07 12.57 -1.72
N SER A 150 25.96 11.83 -1.81
CA SER A 150 25.92 10.59 -2.58
C SER A 150 24.59 10.38 -3.29
N ASP A 151 24.69 9.95 -4.54
CA ASP A 151 23.59 9.44 -5.33
C ASP A 151 23.21 8.03 -4.87
N VAL A 152 21.93 7.84 -4.55
CA VAL A 152 21.39 6.56 -4.13
C VAL A 152 20.21 6.14 -4.99
N ILE A 153 20.05 4.83 -5.09
CA ILE A 153 18.92 4.19 -5.75
C ILE A 153 18.14 3.44 -4.68
N LEU A 154 16.91 3.88 -4.44
CA LEU A 154 15.97 3.23 -3.53
C LEU A 154 15.20 2.18 -4.32
N VAL A 155 15.18 0.95 -3.82
CA VAL A 155 14.59 -0.21 -4.49
C VAL A 155 13.57 -0.84 -3.55
N GLY A 156 12.31 -0.87 -3.96
CA GLY A 156 11.24 -1.61 -3.30
C GLY A 156 11.00 -2.95 -4.00
N GLY A 157 11.17 -4.05 -3.27
CA GLY A 157 10.92 -5.41 -3.73
C GLY A 157 9.65 -6.03 -3.13
N ASN A 158 9.60 -7.36 -3.11
CA ASN A 158 8.45 -8.14 -2.64
C ASN A 158 8.22 -8.10 -1.14
N CYS A 159 9.25 -7.88 -0.31
CA CYS A 159 9.14 -7.69 1.14
C CYS A 159 10.35 -6.92 1.67
N THR A 160 11.11 -6.25 0.80
CA THR A 160 12.37 -5.63 1.19
C THR A 160 12.52 -4.26 0.59
N LEU A 161 13.10 -3.38 1.38
CA LEU A 161 13.56 -2.07 0.97
C LEU A 161 15.10 -2.13 0.94
N THR A 162 15.66 -1.96 -0.25
CA THR A 162 17.10 -1.97 -0.48
C THR A 162 17.55 -0.59 -0.98
N VAL A 163 18.64 -0.07 -0.42
CA VAL A 163 19.27 1.17 -0.88
C VAL A 163 20.62 0.84 -1.47
N LEU A 164 20.84 1.24 -2.72
CA LEU A 164 22.08 1.00 -3.46
C LEU A 164 22.79 2.32 -3.70
N ASN A 165 24.13 2.29 -3.72
CA ASN A 165 24.92 3.40 -4.26
C ASN A 165 25.06 3.31 -5.79
N TYR A 166 25.73 4.30 -6.38
CA TYR A 166 26.09 4.35 -7.81
C TYR A 166 26.91 3.15 -8.32
N SER A 167 27.57 2.39 -7.44
CA SER A 167 28.36 1.19 -7.80
C SER A 167 27.60 -0.13 -7.57
N GLY A 168 26.33 -0.08 -7.16
CA GLY A 168 25.53 -1.27 -6.84
C GLY A 168 25.83 -1.90 -5.47
N LEU A 169 26.62 -1.27 -4.60
CA LEU A 169 26.80 -1.72 -3.22
C LEU A 169 25.55 -1.42 -2.38
N GLU A 170 25.20 -2.36 -1.51
CA GLU A 170 24.07 -2.25 -0.60
C GLU A 170 24.44 -1.37 0.60
N LEU A 171 23.76 -0.24 0.75
CA LEU A 171 23.97 0.72 1.83
C LEU A 171 23.03 0.47 3.01
N PHE A 172 21.81 0.03 2.70
CA PHE A 172 20.76 -0.25 3.67
C PHE A 172 19.84 -1.34 3.13
N TRP A 173 19.39 -2.21 4.02
CA TRP A 173 18.42 -3.25 3.73
C TRP A 173 17.51 -3.42 4.94
N THR A 174 16.21 -3.47 4.71
CA THR A 174 15.22 -3.75 5.74
C THR A 174 14.05 -4.53 5.16
N VAL A 175 13.29 -5.18 6.04
CA VAL A 175 12.15 -6.02 5.70
C VAL A 175 10.84 -5.31 5.97
N THR A 176 9.86 -5.56 5.12
CA THR A 176 8.47 -5.10 5.21
C THR A 176 7.53 -6.31 5.26
N GLY A 177 6.32 -6.13 5.81
CA GLY A 177 5.36 -7.24 5.96
C GLY A 177 4.80 -7.75 4.63
N GLU A 178 4.80 -6.89 3.61
CA GLU A 178 4.24 -7.16 2.28
C GLU A 178 5.02 -6.41 1.19
N ALA A 179 4.70 -6.68 -0.08
CA ALA A 179 5.34 -6.09 -1.24
C ALA A 179 5.24 -4.57 -1.25
N ILE A 180 6.37 -3.93 -1.57
CA ILE A 180 6.45 -2.49 -1.71
C ILE A 180 5.95 -2.16 -3.12
N SER A 181 4.79 -1.50 -3.18
CA SER A 181 4.11 -1.17 -4.43
C SER A 181 4.37 0.27 -4.88
N SER A 182 4.79 1.15 -3.95
CA SER A 182 5.24 2.50 -4.28
C SER A 182 6.28 3.01 -3.30
N LEU A 183 7.09 3.96 -3.75
CA LEU A 183 8.19 4.52 -2.97
C LEU A 183 8.35 6.01 -3.32
N THR A 184 8.72 6.83 -2.34
CA THR A 184 9.19 8.21 -2.57
C THR A 184 10.16 8.62 -1.46
N CYS A 185 10.83 9.76 -1.63
CA CYS A 185 11.74 10.31 -0.63
C CYS A 185 11.41 11.78 -0.37
N LEU A 186 11.23 12.11 0.91
CA LEU A 186 11.11 13.48 1.39
C LEU A 186 12.50 14.00 1.74
N SER A 187 12.79 15.22 1.31
CA SER A 187 14.00 15.94 1.69
C SER A 187 13.60 17.32 2.17
N TYR A 188 13.94 17.64 3.42
CA TYR A 188 13.59 18.90 4.03
C TYR A 188 14.56 19.30 5.13
N GLU A 189 14.75 20.61 5.27
CA GLU A 189 15.51 21.21 6.36
C GLU A 189 14.60 21.51 7.54
N ASN A 190 14.98 21.01 8.72
CA ASN A 190 14.55 21.56 9.99
C ASN A 190 15.67 22.48 10.52
N THR A 191 15.32 23.39 11.42
CA THR A 191 16.18 24.44 12.01
C THR A 191 17.61 24.02 12.41
N GLU A 192 17.88 22.74 12.65
CA GLU A 192 19.20 22.21 12.99
C GLU A 192 19.66 20.99 12.13
N GLU A 193 18.76 20.31 11.40
CA GLU A 193 19.06 19.05 10.69
C GLU A 193 18.34 18.92 9.34
N TYR A 194 19.06 18.43 8.32
CA TYR A 194 18.49 18.02 7.03
C TYR A 194 18.03 16.56 7.12
N PHE A 195 16.74 16.30 6.87
CA PHE A 195 16.17 14.96 6.89
C PHE A 195 15.92 14.43 5.48
N ASN A 196 16.32 13.17 5.26
CA ASN A 196 15.95 12.37 4.12
C ASN A 196 15.09 11.20 4.61
N ASP A 197 13.78 11.39 4.61
CA ASP A 197 12.84 10.37 5.05
C ASP A 197 12.39 9.55 3.82
N ILE A 198 12.53 8.22 3.89
CA ILE A 198 12.06 7.31 2.85
C ILE A 198 10.63 6.91 3.17
N ILE A 199 9.72 7.12 2.23
CA ILE A 199 8.32 6.71 2.37
C ILE A 199 8.07 5.54 1.44
N ILE A 200 7.54 4.47 2.01
CA ILE A 200 7.13 3.29 1.26
C ILE A 200 5.62 3.06 1.41
N GLY A 201 5.01 2.58 0.34
CA GLY A 201 3.65 2.09 0.31
C GLY A 201 3.65 0.58 0.05
N SER A 202 2.99 -0.17 0.91
CA SER A 202 2.98 -1.64 0.88
C SER A 202 1.61 -2.21 0.51
N GLU A 203 1.58 -3.45 0.04
CA GLU A 203 0.34 -4.18 -0.28
C GLU A 203 -0.49 -4.56 0.96
N ASP A 204 0.09 -4.46 2.16
CA ASP A 204 -0.63 -4.60 3.45
C ASP A 204 -1.51 -3.38 3.82
N TYR A 205 -1.62 -2.40 2.93
CA TYR A 205 -2.34 -1.13 3.09
C TYR A 205 -1.65 -0.16 4.05
N SER A 206 -0.35 -0.33 4.31
CA SER A 206 0.40 0.60 5.15
C SER A 206 1.28 1.55 4.34
N ILE A 207 1.46 2.75 4.89
CA ILE A 207 2.49 3.70 4.50
C ILE A 207 3.48 3.79 5.66
N ARG A 208 4.75 3.47 5.41
CA ARG A 208 5.81 3.50 6.43
C ARG A 208 6.82 4.58 6.09
N VAL A 209 7.13 5.42 7.07
CA VAL A 209 8.11 6.50 6.96
C VAL A 209 9.37 6.08 7.73
N PHE A 210 10.45 5.86 6.99
CA PHE A 210 11.76 5.50 7.49
C PHE A 210 12.65 6.73 7.62
N ARG A 211 13.37 6.82 8.73
CA ARG A 211 14.44 7.78 8.96
C ARG A 211 15.68 7.02 9.42
N GLY A 212 16.68 6.95 8.55
CA GLY A 212 17.80 6.03 8.75
C GLY A 212 17.28 4.60 8.84
N ASP A 213 17.73 3.87 9.85
CA ASP A 213 17.29 2.50 10.11
C ASP A 213 15.91 2.41 10.78
N LEU A 214 15.41 3.49 11.39
CA LEU A 214 14.20 3.50 12.20
C LEU A 214 12.93 3.76 11.39
N ILE A 215 11.85 3.08 11.76
CA ILE A 215 10.49 3.42 11.34
C ILE A 215 9.97 4.50 12.29
N ILE A 216 9.71 5.69 11.77
CA ILE A 216 9.21 6.83 12.55
C ILE A 216 7.68 6.79 12.63
N HIS A 217 7.04 6.52 11.49
CA HIS A 217 5.59 6.51 11.37
C HIS A 217 5.12 5.32 10.54
N GLU A 218 3.98 4.77 10.94
CA GLU A 218 3.24 3.76 10.22
C GLU A 218 1.78 4.21 10.17
N ILE A 219 1.27 4.39 8.95
CA ILE A 219 -0.07 4.89 8.67
C ILE A 219 -0.82 3.77 7.97
N SER A 220 -2.01 3.41 8.48
CA SER A 220 -2.88 2.43 7.85
C SER A 220 -3.88 3.11 6.91
N GLU A 221 -3.96 2.60 5.69
CA GLU A 221 -4.91 2.98 4.65
C GLU A 221 -5.92 1.86 4.38
N THR A 222 -6.88 2.13 3.50
CA THR A 222 -8.02 1.24 3.23
C THR A 222 -7.78 0.25 2.09
N ASP A 223 -6.73 0.46 1.30
CA ASP A 223 -6.39 -0.36 0.12
C ASP A 223 -4.89 -0.18 -0.23
N VAL A 224 -4.39 -0.94 -1.20
CA VAL A 224 -2.99 -0.95 -1.65
C VAL A 224 -2.53 0.43 -2.10
N VAL A 225 -1.38 0.86 -1.58
CA VAL A 225 -0.77 2.17 -1.87
C VAL A 225 0.03 2.11 -3.18
N THR A 226 -0.66 2.33 -4.29
CA THR A 226 -0.09 2.21 -5.65
C THR A 226 0.83 3.35 -6.07
N LYS A 227 0.70 4.55 -5.49
CA LYS A 227 1.46 5.74 -5.90
C LYS A 227 1.81 6.62 -4.70
N LEU A 228 3.04 7.12 -4.71
CA LEU A 228 3.56 8.09 -3.75
C LEU A 228 4.36 9.15 -4.50
N VAL A 229 4.29 10.41 -4.05
CA VAL A 229 5.10 11.51 -4.58
C VAL A 229 5.40 12.53 -3.50
N SER A 230 6.63 13.05 -3.46
CA SER A 230 6.99 14.17 -2.59
C SER A 230 6.40 15.48 -3.14
N LEU A 231 5.76 16.26 -2.29
CA LEU A 231 5.21 17.60 -2.61
C LEU A 231 6.07 18.73 -2.00
N GLY A 232 7.30 18.39 -1.60
CA GLY A 232 8.23 19.29 -0.92
C GLY A 232 7.97 19.43 0.58
N GLY A 233 9.03 19.73 1.33
CA GLY A 233 8.97 19.75 2.78
C GLY A 233 8.59 18.37 3.34
N GLU A 234 7.60 18.36 4.23
CA GLU A 234 7.11 17.16 4.91
C GLU A 234 5.82 16.59 4.29
N TYR A 235 5.43 17.13 3.13
CA TYR A 235 4.20 16.78 2.44
C TYR A 235 4.45 15.72 1.38
N PHE A 236 3.57 14.72 1.34
CA PHE A 236 3.56 13.73 0.28
C PHE A 236 2.14 13.42 -0.17
N GLY A 237 1.98 13.22 -1.48
CA GLY A 237 0.76 12.72 -2.09
C GLY A 237 0.74 11.20 -2.11
N TYR A 238 -0.44 10.60 -1.90
CA TYR A 238 -0.63 9.15 -1.95
C TYR A 238 -1.84 8.79 -2.83
N GLY A 239 -1.78 7.61 -3.45
CA GLY A 239 -2.80 7.08 -4.34
C GLY A 239 -3.04 5.60 -4.11
N LEU A 240 -4.30 5.23 -3.90
CA LEU A 240 -4.73 3.87 -3.63
C LEU A 240 -5.34 3.21 -4.87
N ASN A 241 -5.30 1.87 -4.91
CA ASN A 241 -5.86 1.07 -6.01
C ASN A 241 -7.40 1.26 -6.17
N ASN A 242 -8.11 1.57 -5.09
CA ASN A 242 -9.56 1.86 -5.09
C ASN A 242 -9.93 3.22 -5.69
N GLY A 243 -8.97 4.01 -6.19
CA GLY A 243 -9.23 5.33 -6.77
C GLY A 243 -9.21 6.48 -5.75
N THR A 244 -8.78 6.23 -4.52
CA THR A 244 -8.55 7.28 -3.52
C THR A 244 -7.21 7.97 -3.76
N ILE A 245 -7.19 9.30 -3.74
CA ILE A 245 -5.95 10.08 -3.69
C ILE A 245 -6.03 11.09 -2.55
N GLY A 246 -4.90 11.47 -1.98
CA GLY A 246 -4.86 12.44 -0.91
C GLY A 246 -3.46 12.96 -0.63
N VAL A 247 -3.36 13.85 0.37
CA VAL A 247 -2.10 14.43 0.81
C VAL A 247 -1.96 14.27 2.31
N TYR A 248 -0.78 13.83 2.72
CA TYR A 248 -0.33 13.79 4.11
C TYR A 248 0.67 14.91 4.38
N ASN A 249 0.65 15.40 5.60
CA ASN A 249 1.77 16.09 6.23
C ASN A 249 2.22 15.23 7.42
N ARG A 250 3.39 14.59 7.31
CA ARG A 250 3.86 13.56 8.25
C ARG A 250 2.79 12.47 8.46
N THR A 251 2.08 12.48 9.59
CA THR A 251 1.00 11.54 9.95
C THR A 251 -0.40 12.11 9.77
N SER A 252 -0.53 13.42 9.57
CA SER A 252 -1.82 14.09 9.49
C SER A 252 -2.31 14.10 8.04
N ARG A 253 -3.47 13.47 7.81
CA ARG A 253 -4.15 13.52 6.52
C ARG A 253 -4.76 14.90 6.33
N ILE A 254 -4.28 15.66 5.35
CA ILE A 254 -4.77 17.02 5.07
C ILE A 254 -6.10 16.95 4.32
N TRP A 255 -6.14 16.14 3.26
CA TRP A 255 -7.36 15.89 2.50
C TRP A 255 -7.26 14.54 1.78
N ARG A 256 -8.43 13.97 1.45
CA ARG A 256 -8.56 12.83 0.55
C ARG A 256 -9.79 12.99 -0.33
N ILE A 257 -9.74 12.46 -1.54
CA ILE A 257 -10.89 12.27 -2.42
C ILE A 257 -10.92 10.84 -2.93
N LYS A 258 -12.12 10.36 -3.29
CA LYS A 258 -12.29 9.06 -3.91
C LYS A 258 -12.95 9.21 -5.26
N SER A 259 -12.43 8.50 -6.25
CA SER A 259 -12.89 8.48 -7.63
C SER A 259 -13.20 7.05 -8.05
N LYS A 260 -14.08 6.87 -9.04
CA LYS A 260 -14.32 5.55 -9.67
C LYS A 260 -13.12 5.10 -10.52
N ASN A 261 -12.29 6.05 -10.92
CA ASN A 261 -11.14 5.85 -11.80
C ASN A 261 -9.88 5.65 -10.96
N LYS A 262 -8.93 4.86 -11.46
CA LYS A 262 -7.68 4.57 -10.74
C LYS A 262 -6.59 5.59 -11.09
N PRO A 263 -5.77 6.04 -10.11
CA PRO A 263 -4.57 6.82 -10.39
C PRO A 263 -3.48 5.95 -11.03
N ILE A 264 -2.84 6.41 -12.09
CA ILE A 264 -1.78 5.69 -12.81
C ILE A 264 -0.39 6.27 -12.55
N CYS A 265 -0.28 7.60 -12.49
CA CYS A 265 0.98 8.30 -12.26
C CYS A 265 0.73 9.62 -11.55
N PHE A 266 1.72 10.03 -10.76
CA PHE A 266 1.76 11.32 -10.08
C PHE A 266 2.98 12.11 -10.54
N THR A 267 2.85 13.42 -10.55
CA THR A 267 3.98 14.34 -10.56
C THR A 267 3.69 15.51 -9.64
N ALA A 268 4.73 16.11 -9.10
CA ALA A 268 4.66 17.24 -8.19
C ALA A 268 5.29 18.45 -8.89
N HIS A 269 4.49 19.51 -9.08
CA HIS A 269 4.98 20.74 -9.67
C HIS A 269 4.10 21.90 -9.25
N ASP A 270 4.69 23.08 -9.14
CA ASP A 270 3.99 24.33 -8.87
C ASP A 270 3.40 24.89 -10.17
N VAL A 271 2.15 24.56 -10.43
CA VAL A 271 1.39 24.91 -11.64
C VAL A 271 0.89 26.36 -11.58
N ASN A 272 0.59 26.86 -10.39
CA ASN A 272 0.03 28.20 -10.19
C ASN A 272 1.09 29.27 -9.86
N ASN A 273 2.35 28.87 -9.65
CA ASN A 273 3.49 29.69 -9.23
C ASN A 273 3.29 30.34 -7.85
N ASP A 274 2.66 29.64 -6.91
CA ASP A 274 2.47 30.10 -5.51
C ASP A 274 3.65 29.72 -4.58
N GLY A 275 4.65 29.03 -5.12
CA GLY A 275 5.84 28.55 -4.41
C GLY A 275 5.69 27.14 -3.86
N TYR A 276 4.53 26.49 -4.03
CA TYR A 276 4.26 25.17 -3.49
C TYR A 276 3.77 24.18 -4.55
N ALA A 277 4.41 23.02 -4.63
CA ALA A 277 4.03 21.99 -5.57
C ALA A 277 2.62 21.44 -5.32
N GLU A 278 1.80 21.39 -6.37
CA GLU A 278 0.54 20.68 -6.39
C GLU A 278 0.69 19.20 -6.73
N LEU A 279 -0.30 18.41 -6.31
CA LEU A 279 -0.42 17.02 -6.70
C LEU A 279 -1.09 16.95 -8.08
N ILE A 280 -0.31 16.61 -9.11
CA ILE A 280 -0.82 16.34 -10.45
C ILE A 280 -1.03 14.83 -10.61
N CYS A 281 -2.26 14.43 -10.97
CA CYS A 281 -2.66 13.03 -11.08
C CYS A 281 -3.14 12.69 -12.48
N GLY A 282 -2.56 11.62 -13.07
CA GLY A 282 -3.05 10.98 -14.29
C GLY A 282 -3.94 9.80 -13.97
N TRP A 283 -5.15 9.80 -14.54
CA TRP A 283 -6.15 8.77 -14.28
C TRP A 283 -6.25 7.76 -15.43
N ASN A 284 -6.74 6.57 -15.12
CA ASN A 284 -6.93 5.51 -16.11
C ASN A 284 -7.98 5.84 -17.20
N ASN A 285 -8.84 6.82 -16.97
CA ASN A 285 -9.83 7.29 -17.94
C ASN A 285 -9.32 8.46 -18.81
N GLY A 286 -8.02 8.78 -18.76
CA GLY A 286 -7.42 9.86 -19.54
C GLY A 286 -7.57 11.27 -18.93
N LYS A 287 -8.23 11.40 -17.77
CA LYS A 287 -8.25 12.67 -17.05
C LYS A 287 -6.86 12.96 -16.48
N VAL A 288 -6.45 14.22 -16.50
CA VAL A 288 -5.33 14.76 -15.73
C VAL A 288 -5.85 15.93 -14.91
N ASP A 289 -5.62 15.96 -13.59
CA ASP A 289 -5.92 17.12 -12.76
C ASP A 289 -4.80 17.45 -11.77
N ALA A 290 -4.53 18.74 -11.56
CA ALA A 290 -3.64 19.24 -10.52
C ALA A 290 -4.46 19.80 -9.36
N ARG A 291 -4.07 19.46 -8.14
CA ARG A 291 -4.78 19.83 -6.91
C ARG A 291 -3.85 20.46 -5.89
N LEU A 292 -4.31 21.54 -5.27
CA LEU A 292 -3.58 22.20 -4.19
C LEU A 292 -3.26 21.22 -3.07
N ARG A 293 -2.00 21.22 -2.61
CA ARG A 293 -1.56 20.37 -1.50
C ARG A 293 -2.30 20.68 -0.19
N SER A 294 -2.79 21.91 0.00
CA SER A 294 -3.42 22.40 1.24
C SER A 294 -4.87 21.96 1.45
N ASN A 295 -5.66 21.82 0.39
CA ASN A 295 -7.11 21.56 0.50
C ASN A 295 -7.70 20.66 -0.60
N GLY A 296 -6.91 20.24 -1.59
CA GLY A 296 -7.35 19.35 -2.66
C GLY A 296 -8.23 19.99 -3.72
N VAL A 297 -8.36 21.33 -3.72
CA VAL A 297 -9.07 22.07 -4.76
C VAL A 297 -8.34 21.90 -6.09
N VAL A 298 -9.12 21.65 -7.15
CA VAL A 298 -8.58 21.47 -8.50
C VAL A 298 -8.17 22.84 -9.05
N VAL A 299 -6.91 22.96 -9.44
CA VAL A 299 -6.35 24.16 -10.08
C VAL A 299 -6.35 24.01 -11.59
N PHE A 300 -6.04 22.80 -12.06
CA PHE A 300 -5.89 22.49 -13.48
C PHE A 300 -6.54 21.15 -13.82
N LYS A 301 -7.13 21.05 -15.02
CA LYS A 301 -7.76 19.83 -15.51
C LYS A 301 -7.70 19.71 -17.04
N ILE A 302 -7.28 18.54 -17.53
CA ILE A 302 -7.33 18.13 -18.94
C ILE A 302 -8.04 16.77 -19.04
N GLN A 303 -8.68 16.54 -20.18
CA GLN A 303 -9.26 15.25 -20.55
C GLN A 303 -8.65 14.79 -21.87
N LEU A 304 -7.99 13.62 -21.83
CA LEU A 304 -7.40 12.96 -22.99
C LEU A 304 -8.33 11.85 -23.50
N GLY A 305 -8.07 11.38 -24.73
CA GLY A 305 -8.87 10.33 -25.39
C GLY A 305 -8.57 8.90 -24.94
N ALA A 306 -7.50 8.68 -24.17
CA ALA A 306 -7.07 7.37 -23.70
C ALA A 306 -6.44 7.46 -22.30
N CYS A 307 -6.28 6.29 -21.64
CA CYS A 307 -5.61 6.16 -20.34
C CYS A 307 -4.24 6.84 -20.33
N VAL A 308 -3.95 7.59 -19.26
CA VAL A 308 -2.63 8.19 -19.05
C VAL A 308 -1.63 7.08 -18.71
N ALA A 309 -0.56 6.96 -19.50
CA ALA A 309 0.53 6.03 -19.24
C ALA A 309 1.59 6.63 -18.29
N GLY A 310 1.90 7.92 -18.44
CA GLY A 310 2.87 8.60 -17.60
C GLY A 310 2.92 10.10 -17.85
N MET A 311 3.51 10.84 -16.92
CA MET A 311 3.65 12.28 -17.01
C MET A 311 4.87 12.78 -16.26
N ASN A 312 5.41 13.92 -16.69
CA ASN A 312 6.36 14.69 -15.92
C ASN A 312 6.34 16.15 -16.33
N VAL A 313 6.86 17.01 -15.47
CA VAL A 313 7.05 18.42 -15.74
C VAL A 313 8.54 18.73 -15.86
N GLY A 314 8.91 19.49 -16.87
CA GLY A 314 10.28 19.95 -17.02
C GLY A 314 10.48 20.86 -18.23
N ASP A 315 11.72 21.24 -18.45
CA ASP A 315 12.11 22.02 -19.62
C ASP A 315 12.34 21.08 -20.80
N PHE A 316 11.65 21.32 -21.91
CA PHE A 316 11.68 20.46 -23.09
C PHE A 316 11.90 21.28 -24.35
N TYR A 317 13.00 21.02 -25.06
CA TYR A 317 13.29 21.61 -26.38
C TYR A 317 13.10 23.15 -26.45
N GLY A 318 13.60 23.86 -25.44
CA GLY A 318 13.53 25.32 -25.36
C GLY A 318 12.25 25.89 -24.75
N PHE A 319 11.26 25.05 -24.45
CA PHE A 319 10.09 25.42 -23.65
C PHE A 319 10.35 25.11 -22.18
N SER A 320 10.23 26.13 -21.33
CA SER A 320 10.35 25.98 -19.88
C SER A 320 9.00 25.64 -19.24
N ASN A 321 9.01 24.84 -18.17
CA ASN A 321 7.82 24.45 -17.41
C ASN A 321 6.69 23.89 -18.30
N VAL A 322 6.97 22.81 -19.02
CA VAL A 322 5.97 22.07 -19.78
C VAL A 322 5.57 20.78 -19.10
N LEU A 323 4.28 20.48 -19.11
CA LEU A 323 3.72 19.20 -18.70
C LEU A 323 3.68 18.27 -19.92
N LEU A 324 4.52 17.24 -19.89
CA LEU A 324 4.50 16.15 -20.85
C LEU A 324 3.59 15.04 -20.34
N VAL A 325 2.64 14.62 -21.17
CA VAL A 325 1.69 13.54 -20.84
C VAL A 325 1.69 12.51 -21.97
N CYS A 326 1.93 11.25 -21.62
CA CYS A 326 1.88 10.12 -22.55
C CYS A 326 0.62 9.28 -22.30
N THR A 327 -0.06 8.83 -23.35
CA THR A 327 -1.19 7.89 -23.27
C THR A 327 -0.75 6.47 -23.57
N ILE A 328 -1.54 5.47 -23.15
CA ILE A 328 -1.28 4.05 -23.44
C ILE A 328 -1.28 3.74 -24.95
N GLU A 329 -1.98 4.54 -25.74
CA GLU A 329 -2.04 4.39 -27.19
C GLU A 329 -0.85 5.04 -27.90
N GLY A 330 0.05 5.70 -27.17
CA GLY A 330 1.24 6.36 -27.74
C GLY A 330 1.00 7.80 -28.20
N ASP A 331 -0.02 8.49 -27.69
CA ASP A 331 -0.13 9.94 -27.88
C ASP A 331 0.75 10.65 -26.85
N ILE A 332 1.56 11.62 -27.30
CA ILE A 332 2.41 12.47 -26.45
C ILE A 332 1.89 13.91 -26.57
N TYR A 333 1.36 14.42 -25.48
CA TYR A 333 0.88 15.80 -25.36
C TYR A 333 1.89 16.63 -24.56
N CYS A 334 2.21 17.83 -25.06
CA CYS A 334 3.05 18.79 -24.37
C CYS A 334 2.25 20.07 -24.10
N HIS A 335 1.99 20.36 -22.84
CA HIS A 335 1.23 21.54 -22.42
C HIS A 335 2.13 22.57 -21.73
N SER A 336 2.03 23.84 -22.11
CA SER A 336 2.75 24.92 -21.42
C SER A 336 2.01 25.33 -20.15
N LEU A 337 2.64 25.12 -18.98
CA LEU A 337 2.05 25.53 -17.69
C LEU A 337 2.06 27.05 -17.50
N LEU A 338 2.98 27.76 -18.15
CA LEU A 338 3.06 29.22 -18.14
C LEU A 338 1.86 29.90 -18.83
N GLN A 339 1.31 29.29 -19.89
CA GLN A 339 0.10 29.79 -20.54
C GLN A 339 -1.16 29.44 -19.73
N LEU A 340 -1.19 28.25 -19.13
CA LEU A 340 -2.29 27.79 -18.29
C LEU A 340 -2.50 28.66 -17.04
N SER A 341 -1.43 29.12 -16.39
CA SER A 341 -1.53 30.02 -15.22
C SER A 341 -2.12 31.40 -15.56
N LYS A 342 -1.87 31.93 -16.76
CA LYS A 342 -2.41 33.21 -17.24
C LYS A 342 -3.89 33.14 -17.65
N GLU A 343 -4.34 31.99 -18.14
CA GLU A 343 -5.75 31.76 -18.48
C GLU A 343 -6.61 31.51 -17.22
N HIS A 344 -6.08 30.82 -16.21
CA HIS A 344 -6.80 30.60 -14.95
C HIS A 344 -7.02 31.86 -14.12
N SER A 345 -6.26 32.92 -14.37
CA SER A 345 -6.47 34.24 -13.76
C SER A 345 -7.60 35.04 -14.44
N ASN A 346 -8.05 34.65 -15.64
CA ASN A 346 -9.12 35.34 -16.37
C ASN A 346 -10.26 34.38 -16.75
N SER A 347 -11.37 34.48 -16.00
CA SER A 347 -12.78 34.21 -16.39
C SER A 347 -13.47 32.88 -16.04
N GLN A 348 -12.90 31.67 -16.23
CA GLN A 348 -13.71 30.43 -16.07
C GLN A 348 -13.79 29.90 -14.63
N SER A 349 -12.70 29.94 -13.86
CA SER A 349 -12.68 29.46 -12.46
C SER A 349 -13.54 30.33 -11.54
N SER A 350 -13.61 31.63 -11.84
CA SER A 350 -14.35 32.64 -11.07
C SER A 350 -15.87 32.43 -11.15
N GLU A 351 -16.40 32.09 -12.33
CA GLU A 351 -17.83 31.82 -12.52
C GLU A 351 -18.30 30.54 -11.84
N ASP A 352 -17.52 29.46 -11.91
CA ASP A 352 -17.90 28.20 -11.27
C ASP A 352 -17.84 28.30 -9.74
N ILE A 353 -16.83 29.00 -9.19
CA ILE A 353 -16.77 29.34 -7.77
C ILE A 353 -17.98 30.21 -7.39
N LEU A 354 -18.31 31.21 -8.20
CA LEU A 354 -19.49 32.06 -7.96
C LEU A 354 -20.79 31.25 -7.98
N ARG A 355 -20.95 30.31 -8.93
CA ARG A 355 -22.10 29.40 -8.99
C ARG A 355 -22.18 28.50 -7.75
N GLN A 356 -21.06 27.96 -7.29
CA GLN A 356 -21.00 27.17 -6.05
C GLN A 356 -21.38 28.01 -4.83
N LEU A 357 -20.91 29.25 -4.74
CA LEU A 357 -21.27 30.17 -3.66
C LEU A 357 -22.75 30.57 -3.70
N ILE A 358 -23.32 30.80 -4.89
CA ILE A 358 -24.75 31.07 -5.06
C ILE A 358 -25.58 29.85 -4.65
N ALA A 359 -25.20 28.64 -5.07
CA ALA A 359 -25.86 27.40 -4.66
C ALA A 359 -25.78 27.21 -3.13
N LYS A 360 -24.61 27.46 -2.53
CA LYS A 360 -24.44 27.42 -1.06
C LYS A 360 -25.34 28.46 -0.37
N ARG A 361 -25.43 29.69 -0.90
CA ARG A 361 -26.35 30.73 -0.39
C ARG A 361 -27.81 30.28 -0.47
N GLN A 362 -28.22 29.68 -1.58
CA GLN A 362 -29.59 29.17 -1.77
C GLN A 362 -29.88 28.03 -0.78
N ASN A 363 -28.96 27.08 -0.58
CA ASN A 363 -29.11 26.00 0.40
C ASN A 363 -29.25 26.53 1.83
N LEU A 364 -28.42 27.51 2.22
CA LEU A 364 -28.51 28.13 3.55
C LEU A 364 -29.82 28.91 3.74
N LEU A 365 -30.32 29.58 2.69
CA LEU A 365 -31.63 30.25 2.76
C LEU A 365 -32.78 29.25 2.93
N LEU A 366 -32.74 28.10 2.25
CA LEU A 366 -33.70 27.01 2.42
C LEU A 366 -33.63 26.43 3.84
N GLU A 367 -32.41 26.27 4.39
CA GLU A 367 -32.22 25.81 5.76
C GLU A 367 -32.81 26.78 6.79
N ILE A 368 -32.59 28.09 6.62
CA ILE A 368 -33.20 29.13 7.47
C ILE A 368 -34.73 29.09 7.37
N GLN A 369 -35.28 28.94 6.17
CA GLN A 369 -36.73 28.82 5.97
C GLN A 369 -37.28 27.58 6.69
N ASN A 370 -36.62 26.42 6.55
CA ASN A 370 -37.00 25.19 7.25
C ASN A 370 -36.92 25.35 8.77
N ILE A 371 -35.87 25.97 9.31
CA ILE A 371 -35.73 26.25 10.75
C ILE A 371 -36.85 27.18 11.23
N THR A 372 -37.16 28.23 10.47
CA THR A 372 -38.21 29.20 10.82
C THR A 372 -39.59 28.54 10.85
N GLU A 373 -39.91 27.71 9.86
CA GLU A 373 -41.15 26.92 9.85
C GLU A 373 -41.17 25.89 10.99
N ASN A 374 -40.06 25.22 11.30
CA ASN A 374 -39.98 24.29 12.43
C ASN A 374 -40.23 24.99 13.78
N ILE A 375 -39.73 26.22 13.97
CA ILE A 375 -40.00 27.03 15.17
C ILE A 375 -41.50 27.38 15.25
N ARG A 376 -42.11 27.75 14.13
CA ARG A 376 -43.56 28.03 14.04
C ARG A 376 -44.39 26.80 14.38
N LEU A 377 -44.00 25.63 13.88
CA LEU A 377 -44.64 24.34 14.18
C LEU A 377 -44.46 23.93 15.65
N GLY A 378 -43.34 24.27 16.27
CA GLY A 378 -43.09 24.03 17.70
C GLY A 378 -43.97 24.83 18.66
N GLN A 379 -44.67 25.86 18.17
CA GLN A 379 -45.63 26.65 18.95
C GLN A 379 -47.05 26.06 18.92
N LEU A 380 -47.31 25.07 18.06
CA LEU A 380 -48.59 24.38 17.96
C LEU A 380 -48.76 23.35 19.09
N SER A 381 -49.99 23.17 19.55
CA SER A 381 -50.35 22.15 20.54
C SER A 381 -50.25 20.73 19.95
N ASN A 382 -50.00 19.72 20.80
CA ASN A 382 -49.97 18.30 20.39
C ASN A 382 -51.26 17.84 19.66
N THR A 383 -52.39 18.50 19.92
CA THR A 383 -53.69 18.26 19.27
C THR A 383 -53.75 18.82 17.85
N GLU A 384 -53.17 20.00 17.59
CA GLU A 384 -53.11 20.63 16.26
C GLU A 384 -52.11 19.90 15.35
N ILE A 385 -51.01 19.37 15.91
CA ILE A 385 -50.00 18.58 15.19
C ILE A 385 -50.58 17.25 14.68
N ARG A 386 -51.44 16.59 15.47
CA ARG A 386 -52.14 15.36 15.05
C ARG A 386 -53.19 15.60 13.97
N GLN A 387 -53.84 16.77 13.97
CA GLN A 387 -54.83 17.16 12.97
C GLN A 387 -54.20 17.66 11.66
N SER A 388 -53.00 18.26 11.74
CA SER A 388 -52.31 18.88 10.60
C SER A 388 -51.55 17.91 9.69
N ASN A 389 -51.63 16.59 9.93
CA ASN A 389 -51.18 15.60 8.95
C ASN A 389 -49.69 15.77 8.57
N LEU A 390 -48.85 16.13 9.54
CA LEU A 390 -47.43 16.45 9.33
C LEU A 390 -46.51 15.21 9.48
N ASN A 391 -45.48 15.12 8.65
CA ASN A 391 -44.44 14.07 8.71
C ASN A 391 -43.35 14.48 9.72
N ILE A 392 -43.62 14.27 11.02
CA ILE A 392 -42.73 14.70 12.11
C ILE A 392 -42.15 13.50 12.85
N VAL A 393 -40.89 13.62 13.27
CA VAL A 393 -40.19 12.75 14.22
C VAL A 393 -39.94 13.55 15.51
N HIS A 394 -39.85 12.89 16.66
CA HIS A 394 -39.53 13.57 17.91
C HIS A 394 -38.17 14.28 17.83
N ALA A 395 -38.09 15.53 18.29
CA ALA A 395 -36.87 16.34 18.18
C ALA A 395 -35.64 15.76 18.93
N ARG A 396 -35.86 14.82 19.87
CA ARG A 396 -34.81 14.12 20.63
C ARG A 396 -34.52 12.72 20.10
N THR A 397 -35.03 12.34 18.93
CA THR A 397 -34.70 11.04 18.32
C THR A 397 -33.22 11.02 17.95
N GLU A 398 -32.46 10.17 18.63
CA GLU A 398 -31.03 9.96 18.37
C GLU A 398 -30.76 8.47 18.16
N LEU A 399 -29.70 8.17 17.42
CA LEU A 399 -29.23 6.80 17.24
C LEU A 399 -28.42 6.37 18.46
N GLN A 400 -28.78 5.22 19.03
CA GLN A 400 -28.02 4.50 20.03
C GLN A 400 -27.35 3.29 19.39
N THR A 401 -26.11 3.05 19.78
CA THR A 401 -25.27 2.00 19.20
C THR A 401 -24.58 1.23 20.31
N THR A 402 -24.61 -0.09 20.25
CA THR A 402 -23.88 -0.97 21.18
C THR A 402 -23.11 -2.03 20.40
N LEU A 403 -21.95 -2.43 20.94
CA LEU A 403 -21.13 -3.50 20.41
C LEU A 403 -21.15 -4.68 21.35
N GLU A 404 -21.41 -5.87 20.81
CA GLU A 404 -21.39 -7.12 21.57
C GLU A 404 -20.65 -8.19 20.79
N VAL A 405 -19.97 -9.09 21.49
CA VAL A 405 -19.30 -10.23 20.88
C VAL A 405 -20.19 -11.47 21.03
N PHE A 406 -20.56 -12.09 19.92
CA PHE A 406 -21.52 -13.20 19.95
C PHE A 406 -20.88 -14.47 20.55
N PRO A 407 -21.58 -15.23 21.42
CA PRO A 407 -21.00 -16.41 22.08
C PRO A 407 -20.79 -17.60 21.14
N ASN A 408 -21.62 -17.74 20.08
CA ASN A 408 -21.65 -18.94 19.24
C ASN A 408 -21.19 -18.69 17.78
N LYS A 409 -20.79 -17.46 17.45
CA LYS A 409 -20.42 -17.06 16.09
C LYS A 409 -19.14 -16.23 16.13
N SER A 410 -18.29 -16.40 15.13
CA SER A 410 -17.08 -15.64 14.91
C SER A 410 -17.38 -14.25 14.30
N CYS A 411 -18.08 -13.39 15.04
CA CYS A 411 -18.39 -12.04 14.62
C CYS A 411 -18.63 -11.07 15.79
N VAL A 412 -18.45 -9.79 15.51
CA VAL A 412 -18.86 -8.69 16.39
C VAL A 412 -20.22 -8.19 15.94
N ASN A 413 -21.17 -8.07 16.85
CA ASN A 413 -22.47 -7.50 16.57
C ASN A 413 -22.47 -6.00 16.88
N LEU A 414 -22.83 -5.19 15.90
CA LEU A 414 -23.18 -3.79 16.10
C LEU A 414 -24.71 -3.69 16.11
N MET A 415 -25.30 -3.35 17.25
CA MET A 415 -26.71 -3.01 17.35
C MET A 415 -26.87 -1.51 17.11
N VAL A 416 -27.76 -1.14 16.19
CA VAL A 416 -28.13 0.26 15.89
C VAL A 416 -29.62 0.40 16.15
N GLY A 417 -29.99 1.23 17.13
CA GLY A 417 -31.38 1.50 17.48
C GLY A 417 -31.64 2.98 17.72
N THR A 418 -32.88 3.35 17.99
CA THR A 418 -33.27 4.70 18.40
C THR A 418 -33.53 4.76 19.91
N ASN A 419 -33.30 5.92 20.52
CA ASN A 419 -33.51 6.13 21.95
C ASN A 419 -34.99 6.23 22.39
N ASN A 420 -35.93 6.25 21.45
CA ASN A 420 -37.34 6.55 21.71
C ASN A 420 -38.31 5.74 20.83
N ASP A 421 -37.92 4.52 20.46
CA ASP A 421 -38.73 3.58 19.68
C ASP A 421 -39.20 4.11 18.32
N THR A 422 -38.49 5.09 17.75
CA THR A 422 -38.72 5.51 16.37
C THR A 422 -38.29 4.39 15.42
N LEU A 423 -39.20 3.97 14.52
CA LEU A 423 -38.92 2.91 13.54
C LEU A 423 -37.89 3.38 12.51
N LEU A 424 -37.01 2.47 12.12
CA LEU A 424 -36.01 2.69 11.09
C LEU A 424 -36.43 1.99 9.79
N ARG A 425 -36.50 2.75 8.69
CA ARG A 425 -36.79 2.19 7.36
C ARG A 425 -35.58 1.55 6.73
N CYS A 426 -34.41 2.16 6.90
CA CYS A 426 -33.17 1.73 6.28
C CYS A 426 -32.01 2.15 7.17
N VAL A 427 -30.95 1.34 7.20
CA VAL A 427 -29.69 1.69 7.85
C VAL A 427 -28.56 1.38 6.88
N ILE A 428 -27.66 2.34 6.72
CA ILE A 428 -26.50 2.27 5.86
C ILE A 428 -25.27 2.45 6.75
N LEU A 429 -24.39 1.47 6.74
CA LEU A 429 -23.09 1.52 7.40
C LEU A 429 -22.03 1.83 6.34
N PHE A 430 -21.19 2.82 6.58
CA PHE A 430 -19.99 3.09 5.78
C PHE A 430 -18.76 2.78 6.62
N ALA A 431 -17.97 1.81 6.16
CA ALA A 431 -16.69 1.45 6.75
C ALA A 431 -15.82 0.79 5.66
N GLU A 432 -14.79 1.50 5.22
CA GLU A 432 -13.86 0.99 4.20
C GLU A 432 -12.98 -0.10 4.82
N GLY A 433 -12.86 -1.26 4.15
CA GLY A 433 -12.04 -2.39 4.61
C GLY A 433 -12.75 -3.42 5.50
N ILE A 434 -14.00 -3.19 5.90
CA ILE A 434 -14.83 -4.18 6.63
C ILE A 434 -15.81 -4.89 5.69
N PHE A 435 -16.39 -4.16 4.74
CA PHE A 435 -17.39 -4.67 3.81
C PHE A 435 -16.79 -4.98 2.44
N GLN A 436 -17.50 -5.78 1.64
CA GLN A 436 -17.21 -5.91 0.20
C GLN A 436 -17.62 -4.61 -0.51
N GLY A 437 -16.71 -3.63 -0.50
CA GLY A 437 -16.96 -2.27 -0.99
C GLY A 437 -16.84 -1.23 0.11
N GLU A 438 -17.60 -0.12 0.00
CA GLU A 438 -17.52 0.99 0.96
C GLU A 438 -18.66 1.05 1.97
N SER A 439 -19.77 0.37 1.68
CA SER A 439 -20.97 0.44 2.49
C SER A 439 -21.74 -0.86 2.56
N TYR A 440 -22.43 -1.09 3.67
CA TYR A 440 -23.42 -2.14 3.85
C TYR A 440 -24.79 -1.50 4.06
N VAL A 441 -25.77 -1.88 3.23
CA VAL A 441 -27.12 -1.33 3.26
C VAL A 441 -28.08 -2.42 3.74
N LEU A 442 -28.77 -2.15 4.85
CA LEU A 442 -29.90 -2.94 5.30
C LEU A 442 -31.19 -2.20 4.95
N HIS A 443 -31.98 -2.80 4.07
CA HIS A 443 -33.28 -2.29 3.65
C HIS A 443 -34.32 -3.43 3.68
N PRO A 444 -35.10 -3.55 4.76
CA PRO A 444 -36.15 -4.55 4.87
C PRO A 444 -37.20 -4.41 3.75
N PRO A 445 -37.73 -5.53 3.23
CA PRO A 445 -38.84 -5.52 2.27
C PRO A 445 -40.06 -4.78 2.82
N GLU A 446 -40.89 -4.20 1.96
CA GLU A 446 -42.11 -3.49 2.36
C GLU A 446 -43.11 -4.36 3.15
N ASN A 447 -43.09 -5.67 2.90
CA ASN A 447 -43.94 -6.65 3.58
C ASN A 447 -43.44 -7.01 4.99
N THR A 448 -42.24 -6.57 5.37
CA THR A 448 -41.65 -6.82 6.69
C THR A 448 -41.83 -5.60 7.57
N GLN A 449 -42.22 -5.81 8.84
CA GLN A 449 -42.32 -4.70 9.78
C GLN A 449 -40.94 -4.08 10.01
N SER A 450 -40.82 -2.78 9.77
CA SER A 450 -39.66 -1.98 10.20
C SER A 450 -39.50 -2.11 11.72
N ALA A 451 -38.25 -2.11 12.18
CA ALA A 451 -37.90 -2.28 13.58
C ALA A 451 -37.32 -0.98 14.15
N THR A 452 -37.33 -0.87 15.48
CA THR A 452 -36.69 0.22 16.22
C THR A 452 -35.18 0.04 16.32
N SER A 453 -34.69 -1.20 16.15
CA SER A 453 -33.28 -1.55 16.17
C SER A 453 -32.95 -2.65 15.15
N TYR A 454 -31.71 -2.62 14.66
CA TYR A 454 -31.14 -3.60 13.75
C TYR A 454 -29.76 -4.03 14.23
N THR A 455 -29.44 -5.31 14.07
CA THR A 455 -28.15 -5.90 14.46
C THR A 455 -27.35 -6.28 13.21
N PHE A 456 -26.08 -5.89 13.19
CA PHE A 456 -25.17 -6.11 12.08
C PHE A 456 -24.02 -7.02 12.51
N GLU A 457 -23.81 -8.11 11.78
CA GLU A 457 -22.67 -9.00 11.99
C GLU A 457 -21.44 -8.45 11.25
N LEU A 458 -20.46 -7.95 12.01
CA LEU A 458 -19.21 -7.41 11.50
C LEU A 458 -18.08 -8.44 11.64
N ARG A 459 -17.27 -8.56 10.58
CA ARG A 459 -16.09 -9.45 10.55
C ARG A 459 -14.86 -8.71 9.99
N PRO A 460 -14.26 -7.78 10.77
CA PRO A 460 -13.08 -7.05 10.31
C PRO A 460 -11.90 -8.00 10.00
N PRO A 461 -11.24 -7.86 8.83
CA PRO A 461 -10.19 -8.79 8.41
C PRO A 461 -8.86 -8.62 9.17
N LYS A 462 -8.59 -7.43 9.71
CA LYS A 462 -7.32 -7.07 10.36
C LYS A 462 -7.53 -6.40 11.72
N ASP A 463 -6.49 -6.37 12.56
CA ASP A 463 -6.44 -5.68 13.86
C ASP A 463 -6.19 -4.18 13.71
N VAL A 464 -7.18 -3.46 13.19
CA VAL A 464 -7.11 -2.01 12.97
C VAL A 464 -8.36 -1.36 13.55
N SER A 465 -8.21 -0.21 14.19
CA SER A 465 -9.35 0.58 14.64
C SER A 465 -10.02 1.25 13.44
N VAL A 466 -11.34 1.11 13.33
CA VAL A 466 -12.10 1.59 12.15
C VAL A 466 -13.32 2.37 12.60
N ASP A 467 -13.52 3.54 12.00
CA ASP A 467 -14.74 4.33 12.17
C ASP A 467 -15.85 3.78 11.28
N VAL A 468 -16.99 3.42 11.89
CA VAL A 468 -18.21 3.03 11.19
C VAL A 468 -19.17 4.22 11.19
N PHE A 469 -19.36 4.84 10.03
CA PHE A 469 -20.33 5.92 9.87
C PHE A 469 -21.71 5.33 9.57
N ILE A 470 -22.68 5.68 10.40
CA ILE A 470 -24.02 5.10 10.38
C ILE A 470 -24.98 6.18 9.89
N LYS A 471 -25.75 5.85 8.85
CA LYS A 471 -26.84 6.67 8.32
C LYS A 471 -28.12 5.87 8.37
N ALA A 472 -29.10 6.31 9.15
CA ALA A 472 -30.36 5.62 9.33
C ALA A 472 -31.55 6.51 8.94
N TYR A 473 -32.51 5.95 8.20
CA TYR A 473 -33.75 6.63 7.83
C TYR A 473 -34.81 6.36 8.88
N ALA A 474 -35.10 7.36 9.70
CA ALA A 474 -36.14 7.32 10.71
C ALA A 474 -37.52 7.62 10.11
N MET A 475 -38.49 6.79 10.48
CA MET A 475 -39.88 6.92 10.04
C MET A 475 -40.64 7.94 10.92
N PRO A 476 -41.40 8.85 10.31
CA PRO A 476 -42.33 9.74 11.02
C PRO A 476 -43.43 8.98 11.77
N ILE A 477 -43.97 9.65 12.80
CA ILE A 477 -44.97 9.07 13.71
C ILE A 477 -46.25 8.63 12.97
N ASN A 478 -46.64 9.37 11.92
CA ASN A 478 -47.81 9.05 11.10
C ASN A 478 -47.40 8.25 9.86
N LYS A 479 -47.59 6.93 9.90
CA LYS A 479 -47.28 6.03 8.78
C LYS A 479 -48.29 6.21 7.65
N ARG A 480 -47.84 6.61 6.47
CA ARG A 480 -48.67 6.68 5.24
C ARG A 480 -48.24 5.61 4.23
N PRO A 481 -49.18 5.06 3.44
CA PRO A 481 -48.85 4.12 2.37
C PRO A 481 -47.98 4.76 1.26
N ASP A 482 -48.18 6.05 0.97
CA ASP A 482 -47.45 6.81 -0.09
C ASP A 482 -46.31 7.67 0.48
N GLN A 483 -45.57 7.16 1.46
CA GLN A 483 -44.58 7.96 2.19
C GLN A 483 -43.20 7.98 1.52
N ASP A 484 -42.90 9.10 0.85
CA ASP A 484 -41.63 9.28 0.10
C ASP A 484 -40.53 10.03 0.87
N SER A 485 -40.77 10.47 2.11
CA SER A 485 -39.82 11.28 2.90
C SER A 485 -39.55 10.70 4.29
N TYR A 486 -38.25 10.62 4.63
CA TYR A 486 -37.73 10.11 5.90
C TYR A 486 -36.70 11.08 6.50
N TYR A 487 -36.50 11.01 7.81
CA TYR A 487 -35.46 11.79 8.48
C TYR A 487 -34.14 11.00 8.46
N LEU A 488 -33.06 11.62 8.00
CA LEU A 488 -31.73 11.02 8.05
C LEU A 488 -31.09 11.32 9.41
N LEU A 489 -30.94 10.28 10.22
CA LEU A 489 -30.13 10.31 11.43
C LEU A 489 -28.72 9.83 11.08
N ALA A 490 -27.70 10.49 11.62
CA ALA A 490 -26.31 10.13 11.42
C ALA A 490 -25.61 9.93 12.78
N SER A 491 -24.80 8.90 12.90
CA SER A 491 -23.94 8.63 14.05
C SER A 491 -22.62 8.02 13.58
N THR A 492 -21.58 8.05 14.42
CA THR A 492 -20.30 7.40 14.13
C THR A 492 -19.92 6.53 15.32
N HIS A 493 -19.58 5.28 15.06
CA HIS A 493 -19.13 4.33 16.08
C HIS A 493 -17.72 3.86 15.76
N VAL A 494 -16.81 3.92 16.73
CA VAL A 494 -15.43 3.45 16.57
C VAL A 494 -15.35 1.97 16.93
N LEU A 495 -14.84 1.13 16.03
CA LEU A 495 -14.48 -0.24 16.34
C LEU A 495 -13.08 -0.27 16.97
N PRO A 496 -12.92 -0.89 18.16
CA PRO A 496 -11.61 -1.08 18.76
C PRO A 496 -10.68 -1.93 17.90
N GLN A 497 -9.36 -1.74 18.06
CA GLN A 497 -8.34 -2.43 17.27
C GLN A 497 -8.46 -3.96 17.34
N PHE A 498 -8.68 -4.51 18.54
CA PHE A 498 -8.77 -5.95 18.80
C PHE A 498 -10.22 -6.34 19.09
N CYS A 499 -11.13 -6.06 18.15
CA CYS A 499 -12.57 -6.30 18.33
C CYS A 499 -12.99 -7.78 18.17
N LEU A 500 -12.22 -8.61 17.43
CA LEU A 500 -12.54 -10.03 17.20
C LEU A 500 -11.93 -10.99 18.23
N TYR A 501 -11.78 -10.52 19.48
CA TYR A 501 -11.32 -11.33 20.60
C TYR A 501 -12.38 -11.32 21.69
N ARG A 502 -12.91 -12.48 21.98
CA ARG A 502 -13.94 -12.66 23.00
C ARG A 502 -13.28 -12.75 24.36
N PHE A 503 -13.67 -11.88 25.27
CA PHE A 503 -13.25 -11.95 26.66
C PHE A 503 -13.82 -13.19 27.34
N LEU A 504 -12.97 -13.97 28.02
CA LEU A 504 -13.36 -15.18 28.74
C LEU A 504 -13.30 -14.99 30.25
N SER A 505 -12.16 -14.53 30.78
CA SER A 505 -11.96 -14.43 32.24
C SER A 505 -10.87 -13.42 32.63
N GLN A 506 -11.05 -12.81 33.82
CA GLN A 506 -10.05 -12.00 34.54
C GLN A 506 -9.24 -12.80 35.57
N ASN A 507 -9.63 -14.06 35.86
CA ASN A 507 -8.92 -14.98 36.75
C ASN A 507 -8.60 -16.31 36.04
N PRO A 508 -7.92 -16.29 34.89
CA PRO A 508 -7.82 -17.46 34.02
C PRO A 508 -7.03 -18.62 34.65
N LYS A 509 -6.14 -18.35 35.62
CA LYS A 509 -5.44 -19.41 36.37
C LYS A 509 -6.37 -20.27 37.22
N LEU A 510 -7.52 -19.73 37.63
CA LEU A 510 -8.54 -20.46 38.38
C LEU A 510 -9.56 -21.07 37.43
N ASP A 511 -9.98 -20.32 36.41
CA ASP A 511 -11.09 -20.70 35.54
C ASP A 511 -10.69 -21.63 34.38
N TYR A 512 -9.42 -21.56 33.92
CA TYR A 512 -8.90 -22.24 32.73
C TYR A 512 -7.45 -22.76 32.92
N PRO A 513 -7.16 -23.57 33.97
CA PRO A 513 -5.80 -24.01 34.26
C PRO A 513 -5.20 -24.92 33.17
N ASP A 514 -5.98 -25.88 32.67
CA ASP A 514 -5.51 -26.88 31.70
C ASP A 514 -5.18 -26.24 30.34
N GLU A 515 -5.99 -25.28 29.86
CA GLU A 515 -5.72 -24.60 28.59
C GLU A 515 -4.48 -23.68 28.67
N LEU A 516 -4.20 -23.12 29.86
CA LEU A 516 -3.02 -22.28 30.10
C LEU A 516 -1.71 -23.07 30.09
N GLU A 517 -1.72 -24.34 30.48
CA GLU A 517 -0.55 -25.23 30.40
C GLU A 517 -0.22 -25.63 28.95
N GLY A 518 -1.25 -25.71 28.09
CA GLY A 518 -1.10 -25.93 26.65
C GLY A 518 -0.44 -24.76 25.91
N LEU A 519 -0.57 -23.53 26.42
CA LEU A 519 0.01 -22.30 25.86
C LEU A 519 1.51 -22.20 26.16
N ARG A 520 2.32 -22.75 25.24
CA ARG A 520 3.80 -22.67 25.29
C ARG A 520 4.38 -21.46 24.57
N SER A 521 3.71 -20.99 23.52
CA SER A 521 4.19 -19.87 22.70
C SER A 521 3.86 -18.52 23.32
N GLY A 522 4.78 -17.57 23.26
CA GLY A 522 4.56 -16.23 23.77
C GLY A 522 5.77 -15.31 23.76
N VAL A 523 5.54 -14.09 24.23
CA VAL A 523 6.54 -13.03 24.39
C VAL A 523 6.52 -12.52 25.83
N PHE A 524 7.72 -12.25 26.33
CA PHE A 524 7.98 -11.69 27.65
C PHE A 524 8.70 -10.36 27.47
N LEU A 525 8.22 -9.34 28.17
CA LEU A 525 8.75 -7.98 28.11
C LEU A 525 8.57 -7.29 29.46
N GLN A 526 9.37 -6.26 29.71
CA GLN A 526 9.32 -5.50 30.95
C GLN A 526 9.02 -4.04 30.65
N VAL A 527 8.01 -3.50 31.32
CA VAL A 527 7.59 -2.10 31.22
C VAL A 527 7.62 -1.47 32.60
N HIS A 528 8.19 -0.27 32.71
CA HIS A 528 8.23 0.47 33.98
C HIS A 528 6.93 1.27 34.20
N ASP A 529 5.79 0.58 34.25
CA ASP A 529 4.48 1.20 34.46
C ASP A 529 3.57 0.33 35.34
N ARG A 530 2.38 0.82 35.66
CA ARG A 530 1.46 0.19 36.60
C ARG A 530 0.41 -0.68 35.90
N PRO A 531 -0.04 -1.79 36.54
CA PRO A 531 -1.09 -2.65 35.97
C PRO A 531 -2.40 -1.91 35.61
N GLU A 532 -2.74 -0.82 36.31
CA GLU A 532 -3.94 -0.01 36.02
C GLU A 532 -3.92 0.58 34.61
N ARG A 533 -2.74 1.00 34.12
CA ARG A 533 -2.62 1.50 32.74
C ARG A 533 -2.85 0.42 31.71
N LEU A 534 -2.47 -0.83 32.01
CA LEU A 534 -2.77 -1.97 31.15
C LEU A 534 -4.28 -2.27 31.15
N ALA A 535 -4.95 -2.22 32.30
CA ALA A 535 -6.40 -2.38 32.37
C ALA A 535 -7.14 -1.31 31.54
N ILE A 536 -6.69 -0.04 31.61
CA ILE A 536 -7.22 1.04 30.75
C ILE A 536 -7.01 0.73 29.27
N TRP A 537 -5.81 0.27 28.89
CA TRP A 537 -5.52 -0.11 27.51
C TRP A 537 -6.42 -1.27 27.02
N LEU A 538 -6.58 -2.31 27.82
CA LEU A 538 -7.44 -3.46 27.51
C LEU A 538 -8.89 -3.01 27.29
N ASN A 539 -9.43 -2.19 28.19
CA ASN A 539 -10.80 -1.67 28.10
C ASN A 539 -11.02 -0.75 26.88
N ASN A 540 -9.97 -0.13 26.33
CA ASN A 540 -10.07 0.76 25.17
C ASN A 540 -9.88 0.03 23.83
N ASN A 541 -9.10 -1.06 23.81
CA ASN A 541 -8.72 -1.73 22.56
C ASN A 541 -9.46 -3.05 22.30
N PHE A 542 -10.16 -3.58 23.31
CA PHE A 542 -10.99 -4.78 23.22
C PHE A 542 -12.45 -4.44 23.58
N ILE A 543 -13.37 -5.31 23.16
CA ILE A 543 -14.79 -5.24 23.57
C ILE A 543 -14.92 -6.08 24.85
N ILE A 544 -15.07 -5.42 26.00
CA ILE A 544 -15.09 -6.09 27.31
C ILE A 544 -16.26 -5.58 28.15
N GLU A 545 -17.15 -6.50 28.54
CA GLU A 545 -18.25 -6.25 29.45
C GLU A 545 -18.39 -7.40 30.47
N PRO A 546 -18.36 -7.12 31.79
CA PRO A 546 -18.08 -5.83 32.43
C PRO A 546 -16.61 -5.40 32.29
N LYS A 547 -16.35 -4.09 32.34
CA LYS A 547 -14.97 -3.54 32.22
C LYS A 547 -14.04 -4.09 33.29
N ILE A 548 -12.78 -4.31 32.91
CA ILE A 548 -11.73 -4.76 33.82
C ILE A 548 -11.46 -3.68 34.86
N THR A 549 -11.53 -4.05 36.14
CA THR A 549 -11.14 -3.21 37.28
C THR A 549 -10.09 -3.92 38.12
N ILE A 550 -9.14 -3.17 38.66
CA ILE A 550 -8.09 -3.69 39.55
C ILE A 550 -8.49 -3.34 40.97
N ILE A 551 -8.85 -4.37 41.75
CA ILE A 551 -9.29 -4.22 43.12
C ILE A 551 -8.10 -4.32 44.07
N ASP A 552 -7.18 -5.26 43.80
CA ASP A 552 -5.95 -5.45 44.55
C ASP A 552 -4.75 -5.11 43.67
N GLN A 553 -3.86 -4.25 44.17
CA GLN A 553 -2.66 -3.75 43.48
C GLN A 553 -1.61 -4.86 43.26
N SER A 554 -1.93 -6.06 42.75
CA SER A 554 -1.00 -7.21 42.69
C SER A 554 -0.64 -7.68 41.27
N SER A 555 -1.60 -7.70 40.35
CA SER A 555 -1.39 -8.09 38.94
C SER A 555 -2.69 -8.01 38.15
N VAL A 556 -2.61 -7.87 36.83
CA VAL A 556 -3.73 -8.12 35.91
C VAL A 556 -3.46 -9.42 35.16
N SER A 557 -4.50 -10.24 35.00
CA SER A 557 -4.48 -11.43 34.15
C SER A 557 -5.78 -11.48 33.37
N VAL A 558 -5.72 -11.69 32.07
CA VAL A 558 -6.91 -11.79 31.22
C VAL A 558 -6.72 -12.87 30.16
N LEU A 559 -7.82 -13.54 29.82
CA LEU A 559 -7.87 -14.57 28.79
C LEU A 559 -8.94 -14.21 27.76
N PHE A 560 -8.56 -14.30 26.49
CA PHE A 560 -9.43 -14.10 25.35
C PHE A 560 -9.42 -15.32 24.41
N GLU A 561 -10.47 -15.47 23.63
CA GLU A 561 -10.57 -16.39 22.50
C GLU A 561 -10.56 -15.60 21.19
N GLU A 562 -9.65 -15.94 20.29
CA GLU A 562 -9.58 -15.38 18.93
C GLU A 562 -10.73 -15.94 18.09
N LEU A 563 -11.54 -15.04 17.52
CA LEU A 563 -12.70 -15.41 16.72
C LEU A 563 -12.41 -15.50 15.23
N ARG A 564 -11.27 -14.99 14.75
CA ARG A 564 -10.93 -15.08 13.33
C ARG A 564 -10.71 -16.54 12.94
N PRO A 565 -11.26 -16.99 11.79
CA PRO A 565 -10.93 -18.30 11.28
C PRO A 565 -9.42 -18.38 11.03
N ALA A 566 -8.85 -19.57 11.24
CA ALA A 566 -7.49 -19.84 10.81
C ALA A 566 -7.36 -19.50 9.32
N ASN A 567 -6.48 -18.55 8.98
CA ASN A 567 -6.26 -18.19 7.58
C ASN A 567 -5.83 -19.47 6.83
N PRO A 568 -6.57 -19.93 5.79
CA PRO A 568 -6.23 -21.16 5.07
C PRO A 568 -4.84 -21.07 4.42
N ASP A 569 -4.36 -19.87 4.10
CA ASP A 569 -3.00 -19.64 3.58
C ASP A 569 -1.89 -19.97 4.59
N ASN A 570 -2.19 -20.03 5.89
CA ASN A 570 -1.24 -20.47 6.91
C ASN A 570 -1.23 -22.00 7.09
N LEU A 571 -2.14 -22.76 6.45
CA LEU A 571 -2.30 -24.20 6.62
C LEU A 571 -2.21 -25.00 5.31
N ASN A 572 -2.38 -24.38 4.13
CA ASN A 572 -2.64 -25.12 2.88
C ASN A 572 -1.49 -25.23 1.86
N GLU A 573 -0.25 -24.82 2.16
CA GLU A 573 0.86 -25.02 1.20
C GLU A 573 1.64 -26.34 1.39
N HIS A 574 1.32 -27.15 2.41
CA HIS A 574 1.86 -28.51 2.54
C HIS A 574 0.78 -29.56 2.25
N ASN A 575 0.34 -29.66 0.99
CA ASN A 575 -0.26 -30.90 0.51
C ASN A 575 0.05 -31.08 -0.98
N THR A 576 0.99 -31.98 -1.26
CA THR A 576 1.01 -32.70 -2.53
C THR A 576 -0.32 -33.45 -2.69
N PRO A 577 -0.90 -33.56 -3.90
CA PRO A 577 -2.20 -34.17 -4.06
C PRO A 577 -2.09 -35.70 -3.90
N ASN A 578 -2.35 -36.20 -2.70
CA ASN A 578 -2.76 -37.59 -2.50
C ASN A 578 -4.26 -37.62 -2.19
N PRO A 579 -5.13 -37.80 -3.20
CA PRO A 579 -6.56 -37.85 -2.98
C PRO A 579 -6.92 -39.26 -2.53
N LYS A 580 -6.99 -39.52 -1.22
CA LYS A 580 -7.84 -40.53 -0.53
C LYS A 580 -7.32 -40.82 0.90
N SER A 581 -7.39 -39.84 1.82
CA SER A 581 -7.48 -40.13 3.27
C SER A 581 -7.84 -38.92 4.14
N ASP A 582 -7.58 -37.69 3.71
CA ASP A 582 -7.43 -36.59 4.69
C ASP A 582 -8.64 -35.65 4.85
N VAL A 583 -9.81 -36.00 4.30
CA VAL A 583 -11.02 -35.14 4.41
C VAL A 583 -11.59 -35.14 5.84
N VAL A 584 -11.26 -36.14 6.65
CA VAL A 584 -11.77 -36.27 8.04
C VAL A 584 -10.90 -35.51 9.05
N ASP A 585 -9.59 -35.33 8.79
CA ASP A 585 -8.68 -34.68 9.74
C ASP A 585 -8.61 -33.15 9.59
N ILE A 586 -8.90 -32.61 8.41
CA ILE A 586 -8.95 -31.15 8.17
C ILE A 586 -10.12 -30.49 8.92
N GLN A 587 -11.22 -31.21 9.17
CA GLN A 587 -12.34 -30.68 9.95
C GLN A 587 -12.08 -30.68 11.47
N ASN A 588 -11.23 -31.60 11.97
CA ASN A 588 -10.96 -31.72 13.39
C ASN A 588 -9.88 -30.75 13.90
N GLN A 589 -8.95 -30.30 13.05
CA GLN A 589 -7.97 -29.26 13.44
C GLN A 589 -8.58 -27.84 13.47
N CYS A 590 -9.71 -27.62 12.80
CA CYS A 590 -10.43 -26.34 12.78
C CYS A 590 -11.18 -26.01 14.09
N ASN A 591 -11.24 -26.93 15.06
CA ASN A 591 -12.00 -26.78 16.31
C ASN A 591 -11.15 -26.50 17.56
N LEU A 592 -9.83 -26.30 17.43
CA LEU A 592 -8.99 -25.87 18.54
C LEU A 592 -9.20 -24.37 18.79
N LYS A 593 -9.76 -24.04 19.95
CA LYS A 593 -9.89 -22.65 20.42
C LYS A 593 -8.52 -21.99 20.47
N ARG A 594 -8.34 -20.91 19.72
CA ARG A 594 -7.13 -20.10 19.76
C ARG A 594 -7.23 -19.11 20.90
N LEU A 595 -6.33 -19.25 21.87
CA LEU A 595 -6.36 -18.47 23.09
C LEU A 595 -5.29 -17.38 23.10
N LEU A 596 -5.63 -16.27 23.72
CA LEU A 596 -4.75 -15.15 24.00
C LEU A 596 -4.75 -14.88 25.50
N TYR A 597 -3.63 -15.10 26.15
CA TYR A 597 -3.45 -14.81 27.58
C TYR A 597 -2.50 -13.62 27.76
N ILE A 598 -2.95 -12.60 28.47
CA ILE A 598 -2.16 -11.40 28.79
C ILE A 598 -2.10 -11.26 30.31
N THR A 599 -0.90 -11.09 30.86
CA THR A 599 -0.71 -10.78 32.28
C THR A 599 0.36 -9.73 32.50
N MET A 600 0.18 -8.94 33.55
CA MET A 600 1.16 -7.98 34.04
C MET A 600 1.31 -8.10 35.55
N THR A 601 2.54 -8.26 36.01
CA THR A 601 2.88 -8.28 37.44
C THR A 601 3.06 -6.85 37.97
N ASN A 602 3.04 -6.68 39.29
CA ASN A 602 3.40 -5.39 39.93
C ASN A 602 4.77 -4.85 39.60
N LYS A 603 5.71 -5.72 39.20
CA LYS A 603 7.05 -5.32 38.79
C LYS A 603 7.09 -4.77 37.37
N GLY A 604 5.95 -4.79 36.68
CA GLY A 604 5.82 -4.34 35.29
C GLY A 604 6.24 -5.39 34.26
N GLU A 605 6.38 -6.65 34.67
CA GLU A 605 6.66 -7.75 33.74
C GLU A 605 5.36 -8.14 33.04
N ILE A 606 5.34 -8.01 31.72
CA ILE A 606 4.20 -8.37 30.87
C ILE A 606 4.52 -9.69 30.16
N THR A 607 3.59 -10.63 30.24
CA THR A 607 3.64 -11.88 29.48
C THR A 607 2.42 -11.95 28.57
N ILE A 608 2.64 -12.14 27.28
CA ILE A 608 1.61 -12.36 26.27
C ILE A 608 1.82 -13.76 25.71
N LYS A 609 0.89 -14.69 25.98
CA LYS A 609 0.92 -16.03 25.41
C LYS A 609 -0.12 -16.15 24.30
N THR A 610 0.33 -16.56 23.13
CA THR A 610 -0.49 -16.83 21.94
C THR A 610 0.34 -17.66 20.97
N GLU A 611 -0.32 -18.47 20.14
CA GLU A 611 0.36 -19.17 19.04
C GLU A 611 0.60 -18.28 17.82
N ASN A 612 -0.11 -17.14 17.73
CA ASN A 612 -0.06 -16.22 16.60
C ASN A 612 1.01 -15.12 16.81
N ILE A 613 2.14 -15.24 16.10
CA ILE A 613 3.25 -14.27 16.18
C ILE A 613 2.86 -12.87 15.67
N GLU A 614 2.01 -12.79 14.65
CA GLU A 614 1.52 -11.53 14.10
C GLU A 614 0.70 -10.78 15.14
N LEU A 615 -0.25 -11.46 15.78
CA LEU A 615 -1.04 -10.90 16.89
C LEU A 615 -0.14 -10.44 18.04
N ALA A 616 0.82 -11.27 18.47
CA ALA A 616 1.76 -10.89 19.51
C ALA A 616 2.53 -9.61 19.13
N SER A 617 2.97 -9.49 17.89
CA SER A 617 3.67 -8.29 17.40
C SER A 617 2.78 -7.05 17.39
N ASN A 618 1.53 -7.16 16.92
CA ASN A 618 0.54 -6.08 16.91
C ASN A 618 0.21 -5.59 18.33
N LEU A 619 0.07 -6.52 19.28
CA LEU A 619 -0.17 -6.20 20.70
C LEU A 619 1.03 -5.46 21.30
N VAL A 620 2.26 -5.93 21.06
CA VAL A 620 3.47 -5.27 21.59
C VAL A 620 3.62 -3.86 21.02
N GLN A 621 3.42 -3.66 19.71
CA GLN A 621 3.49 -2.32 19.10
C GLN A 621 2.39 -1.39 19.64
N SER A 622 1.16 -1.88 19.79
CA SER A 622 0.05 -1.10 20.35
C SER A 622 0.27 -0.74 21.83
N LEU A 623 0.79 -1.67 22.63
CA LEU A 623 1.17 -1.42 24.03
C LEU A 623 2.28 -0.38 24.13
N ALA A 624 3.33 -0.48 23.31
CA ALA A 624 4.42 0.49 23.33
C ALA A 624 3.96 1.90 22.98
N ARG A 625 3.05 2.04 21.98
CA ARG A 625 2.41 3.32 21.64
C ARG A 625 1.59 3.86 22.80
N HIS A 626 0.78 3.02 23.45
CA HIS A 626 -0.03 3.41 24.61
C HIS A 626 0.81 3.86 25.79
N PHE A 627 1.91 3.14 26.09
CA PHE A 627 2.82 3.47 27.19
C PHE A 627 3.75 4.66 26.86
N GLY A 628 3.95 4.98 25.58
CA GLY A 628 4.89 6.01 25.13
C GLY A 628 6.35 5.54 25.12
N ILE A 629 6.58 4.24 24.95
CA ILE A 629 7.90 3.61 24.99
C ILE A 629 8.58 3.76 23.62
N LYS A 630 9.78 4.35 23.60
CA LYS A 630 10.58 4.52 22.37
C LYS A 630 11.48 3.33 22.05
N GLU A 631 11.99 2.65 23.06
CA GLU A 631 12.88 1.49 22.91
C GLU A 631 12.40 0.38 23.85
N LEU A 632 12.17 -0.82 23.30
CA LEU A 632 11.71 -1.99 24.06
C LEU A 632 12.42 -3.24 23.56
N SER A 633 13.09 -3.95 24.46
CA SER A 633 13.58 -5.31 24.24
C SER A 633 12.58 -6.34 24.74
N SER A 634 12.53 -7.49 24.09
CA SER A 634 11.69 -8.62 24.49
C SER A 634 12.40 -9.95 24.23
N THR A 635 11.95 -10.98 24.94
CA THR A 635 12.29 -12.38 24.68
C THR A 635 11.04 -13.13 24.24
N CYS A 636 11.17 -14.03 23.29
CA CYS A 636 10.04 -14.79 22.78
C CYS A 636 10.39 -16.25 22.51
N ASP A 637 9.38 -17.10 22.54
CA ASP A 637 9.51 -18.48 22.05
C ASP A 637 8.24 -18.88 21.30
N PHE A 638 8.43 -19.32 20.04
CA PHE A 638 7.37 -19.79 19.16
C PHE A 638 7.85 -21.08 18.45
N PRO A 639 7.85 -22.25 19.14
CA PRO A 639 8.49 -23.46 18.62
C PRO A 639 7.96 -23.91 17.26
N LYS A 640 6.63 -23.87 17.06
CA LYS A 640 5.99 -24.24 15.79
C LYS A 640 6.44 -23.31 14.64
N ILE A 641 6.44 -22.00 14.87
CA ILE A 641 6.84 -21.00 13.86
C ILE A 641 8.34 -21.12 13.53
N PHE A 642 9.18 -21.38 14.53
CA PHE A 642 10.62 -21.57 14.29
C PHE A 642 10.95 -22.88 13.58
N GLY A 643 10.14 -23.93 13.75
CA GLY A 643 10.22 -25.15 12.94
C GLY A 643 9.86 -24.87 11.48
N ILE A 644 8.73 -24.19 11.24
CA ILE A 644 8.30 -23.77 9.90
C ILE A 644 9.37 -22.87 9.23
N LEU A 645 10.00 -21.95 9.98
CA LEU A 645 11.06 -21.10 9.46
C LEU A 645 12.28 -21.91 8.97
N GLU A 646 12.66 -22.96 9.69
CA GLU A 646 13.76 -23.85 9.31
C GLU A 646 13.43 -24.61 8.03
N GLU A 647 12.24 -25.19 7.95
CA GLU A 647 11.73 -25.87 6.74
C GLU A 647 11.68 -24.92 5.53
N LEU A 648 11.20 -23.68 5.72
CA LEU A 648 11.13 -22.68 4.64
C LEU A 648 12.51 -22.30 4.10
N ILE A 649 13.52 -22.16 4.97
CA ILE A 649 14.89 -21.84 4.55
C ILE A 649 15.51 -23.02 3.77
N GLU A 650 15.29 -24.25 4.23
CA GLU A 650 15.73 -25.44 3.51
C GLU A 650 15.07 -25.55 2.14
N MET A 651 13.74 -25.34 2.06
CA MET A 651 13.01 -25.32 0.79
C MET A 651 13.52 -24.20 -0.13
N SER A 652 13.74 -22.98 0.38
CA SER A 652 14.25 -21.86 -0.41
C SER A 652 15.61 -22.16 -1.03
N ASN A 653 16.52 -22.76 -0.26
CA ASN A 653 17.83 -23.18 -0.76
C ASN A 653 17.72 -24.28 -1.83
N ALA A 654 16.82 -25.25 -1.64
CA ALA A 654 16.55 -26.29 -2.62
C ALA A 654 15.99 -25.72 -3.93
N TYR A 655 14.99 -24.82 -3.86
CA TYR A 655 14.42 -24.17 -5.04
C TYR A 655 15.45 -23.33 -5.80
N SER A 656 16.29 -22.57 -5.09
CA SER A 656 17.38 -21.80 -5.72
C SER A 656 18.32 -22.71 -6.51
N SER A 657 18.66 -23.90 -5.98
CA SER A 657 19.48 -24.89 -6.70
C SER A 657 18.75 -25.46 -7.93
N THR A 658 17.49 -25.85 -7.80
CA THR A 658 16.68 -26.39 -8.90
C THR A 658 16.50 -25.36 -10.03
N GLN A 659 16.25 -24.10 -9.69
CA GLN A 659 16.12 -23.00 -10.66
C GLN A 659 17.39 -22.82 -11.50
N GLN A 660 18.58 -22.92 -10.88
CA GLN A 660 19.84 -22.84 -11.61
C GLN A 660 19.98 -23.99 -12.61
N GLN A 661 19.62 -25.21 -12.22
CA GLN A 661 19.68 -26.37 -13.12
C GLN A 661 18.71 -26.23 -14.30
N VAL A 662 17.45 -25.85 -14.04
CA VAL A 662 16.43 -25.64 -15.09
C VAL A 662 16.86 -24.54 -16.06
N LEU A 663 17.53 -23.49 -15.58
CA LEU A 663 18.03 -22.41 -16.43
C LEU A 663 19.15 -22.89 -17.37
N VAL A 664 20.07 -23.72 -16.88
CA VAL A 664 21.12 -24.35 -17.72
C VAL A 664 20.49 -25.24 -18.78
N ASP A 665 19.53 -26.08 -18.39
CA ASP A 665 18.81 -26.96 -19.31
C ASP A 665 18.06 -26.18 -20.40
N MET A 666 17.34 -25.12 -20.01
CA MET A 666 16.66 -24.24 -20.98
C MET A 666 17.62 -23.58 -21.96
N THR A 667 18.80 -23.16 -21.49
CA THR A 667 19.81 -22.53 -22.34
C THR A 667 20.31 -23.52 -23.40
N SER A 668 20.62 -24.75 -22.99
CA SER A 668 21.03 -25.81 -23.92
C SER A 668 19.94 -26.17 -24.95
N LYS A 669 18.68 -26.23 -24.52
CA LYS A 669 17.52 -26.46 -25.40
C LYS A 669 17.30 -25.27 -26.36
N SER A 670 17.47 -24.03 -25.89
CA SER A 670 17.38 -22.83 -26.72
C SER A 670 18.42 -22.84 -27.84
N ASP A 671 19.67 -23.21 -27.52
CA ASP A 671 20.73 -23.32 -28.52
C ASP A 671 20.48 -24.46 -29.51
N THR A 672 19.90 -25.57 -29.04
CA THR A 672 19.44 -26.65 -29.93
C THR A 672 18.36 -26.16 -30.90
N ILE A 673 17.38 -25.37 -30.43
CA ILE A 673 16.33 -24.78 -31.27
C ILE A 673 16.95 -23.83 -32.31
N LYS A 674 17.86 -22.93 -31.90
CA LYS A 674 18.56 -22.04 -32.84
C LYS A 674 19.28 -22.82 -33.94
N ASN A 675 20.00 -23.88 -33.57
CA ASN A 675 20.68 -24.75 -34.52
C ASN A 675 19.72 -25.49 -35.46
N LEU A 676 18.58 -25.96 -34.95
CA LEU A 676 17.54 -26.60 -35.78
C LEU A 676 16.90 -25.61 -36.76
N ILE A 677 16.69 -24.35 -36.37
CA ILE A 677 16.17 -23.31 -37.27
C ILE A 677 17.14 -23.06 -38.42
N VAL A 678 18.44 -22.91 -38.14
CA VAL A 678 19.46 -22.71 -39.18
C VAL A 678 19.50 -23.91 -40.15
N ARG A 679 19.45 -25.15 -39.63
CA ARG A 679 19.39 -26.36 -40.46
C ARG A 679 18.12 -26.46 -41.29
N ALA A 680 16.97 -26.09 -40.72
CA ALA A 680 15.71 -26.07 -41.44
C ALA A 680 15.78 -25.07 -42.61
N GLU A 681 16.35 -23.89 -42.38
CA GLU A 681 16.48 -22.88 -43.43
C GLU A 681 17.43 -23.34 -44.54
N ASP A 682 18.55 -23.98 -44.20
CA ASP A 682 19.46 -24.58 -45.19
C ASP A 682 18.77 -25.67 -46.04
N TYR A 683 17.99 -26.57 -45.42
CA TYR A 683 17.21 -27.56 -46.18
C TYR A 683 16.11 -26.94 -47.04
N ARG A 684 15.51 -25.82 -46.60
CA ARG A 684 14.52 -25.07 -47.38
C ARG A 684 15.16 -24.45 -48.62
N LEU A 685 16.33 -23.84 -48.47
CA LEU A 685 17.09 -23.23 -49.57
C LEU A 685 17.58 -24.28 -50.57
N ASN A 686 17.98 -25.46 -50.09
CA ASN A 686 18.45 -26.58 -50.92
C ASN A 686 17.31 -27.44 -51.51
N GLY A 687 16.03 -27.10 -51.27
CA GLY A 687 14.87 -27.85 -51.77
C GLY A 687 14.70 -29.27 -51.19
N ASN A 688 15.36 -29.58 -50.07
CA ASN A 688 15.31 -30.90 -49.43
C ASN A 688 14.12 -31.01 -48.46
N TRP A 689 12.92 -31.14 -49.03
CA TRP A 689 11.66 -31.15 -48.27
C TRP A 689 11.53 -32.30 -47.27
N LYS A 690 12.15 -33.46 -47.55
CA LYS A 690 12.11 -34.62 -46.64
C LYS A 690 12.90 -34.37 -45.36
N SER A 691 14.09 -33.79 -45.49
CA SER A 691 14.94 -33.44 -44.34
C SER A 691 14.34 -32.25 -43.59
N LEU A 692 13.80 -31.27 -44.31
CA LEU A 692 13.06 -30.14 -43.73
C LEU A 692 11.93 -30.60 -42.81
N LYS A 693 11.07 -31.52 -43.28
CA LYS A 693 9.95 -32.06 -42.48
C LYS A 693 10.44 -32.75 -41.21
N LYS A 694 11.55 -33.50 -41.29
CA LYS A 694 12.16 -34.15 -40.12
C LYS A 694 12.72 -33.14 -39.13
N THR A 695 13.38 -32.08 -39.62
CA THR A 695 13.90 -30.99 -38.77
C THR A 695 12.77 -30.21 -38.09
N PHE A 696 11.66 -29.95 -38.78
CA PHE A 696 10.48 -29.32 -38.16
C PHE A 696 9.82 -30.22 -37.10
N GLN A 697 9.80 -31.54 -37.29
CA GLN A 697 9.35 -32.47 -36.24
C GLN A 697 10.26 -32.40 -35.00
N GLN A 698 11.58 -32.39 -35.20
CA GLN A 698 12.55 -32.21 -34.10
C GLN A 698 12.39 -30.87 -33.41
N LEU A 699 12.17 -29.79 -34.18
CA LEU A 699 11.92 -28.45 -33.65
C LEU A 699 10.62 -28.40 -32.86
N SER A 700 9.56 -29.04 -33.34
CA SER A 700 8.28 -29.15 -32.61
C SER A 700 8.45 -29.88 -31.28
N ASN A 701 9.21 -30.97 -31.24
CA ASN A 701 9.48 -31.71 -30.00
C ASN A 701 10.32 -30.86 -29.04
N ALA A 702 11.41 -30.25 -29.51
CA ALA A 702 12.23 -29.36 -28.70
C ALA A 702 11.43 -28.15 -28.15
N ASN A 703 10.46 -27.65 -28.92
CA ASN A 703 9.58 -26.57 -28.49
C ASN A 703 8.57 -27.03 -27.43
N LEU A 704 8.01 -28.24 -27.53
CA LEU A 704 7.16 -28.79 -26.46
C LEU A 704 7.97 -29.04 -25.18
N ASP A 705 9.20 -29.53 -25.32
CA ASP A 705 10.09 -29.80 -24.19
C ASP A 705 10.56 -28.52 -23.48
N ILE A 706 10.80 -27.42 -24.21
CA ILE A 706 11.16 -26.14 -23.58
C ILE A 706 9.93 -25.47 -22.93
N LEU A 707 8.74 -25.63 -23.51
CA LEU A 707 7.50 -25.16 -22.91
C LEU A 707 7.18 -25.90 -21.61
N ALA A 708 7.36 -27.23 -21.57
CA ALA A 708 7.19 -28.02 -20.36
C ALA A 708 8.12 -27.52 -19.23
N ASN A 709 9.41 -27.35 -19.54
CA ASN A 709 10.37 -26.77 -18.60
C ASN A 709 9.98 -25.34 -18.18
N TYR A 710 9.42 -24.54 -19.10
CA TYR A 710 8.98 -23.17 -18.81
C TYR A 710 7.84 -23.15 -17.80
N TYR A 711 6.82 -24.00 -17.98
CA TYR A 711 5.73 -24.09 -17.02
C TYR A 711 6.22 -24.55 -15.64
N SER A 712 7.08 -25.57 -15.57
CA SER A 712 7.70 -25.99 -14.30
C SER A 712 8.49 -24.86 -13.63
N ARG A 713 9.24 -24.07 -14.41
CA ARG A 713 9.97 -22.91 -13.87
C ARG A 713 9.04 -21.84 -13.32
N VAL A 714 7.92 -21.55 -13.98
CA VAL A 714 6.96 -20.55 -13.51
C VAL A 714 6.36 -20.99 -12.17
N THR A 715 5.94 -22.25 -12.05
CA THR A 715 5.40 -22.79 -10.80
C THR A 715 6.46 -22.81 -9.69
N ASP A 716 7.68 -23.26 -9.99
CA ASP A 716 8.77 -23.29 -9.01
C ASP A 716 9.17 -21.88 -8.56
N HIS A 717 9.11 -20.90 -9.45
CA HIS A 717 9.38 -19.51 -9.14
C HIS A 717 8.30 -18.90 -8.23
N GLU A 718 7.02 -19.15 -8.51
CA GLU A 718 5.91 -18.69 -7.65
C GLU A 718 6.05 -19.25 -6.22
N VAL A 719 6.33 -20.55 -6.08
CA VAL A 719 6.54 -21.19 -4.77
C VAL A 719 7.77 -20.63 -4.07
N SER A 720 8.87 -20.41 -4.79
CA SER A 720 10.10 -19.82 -4.24
C SER A 720 9.85 -18.40 -3.70
N VAL A 721 9.10 -17.57 -4.44
CA VAL A 721 8.76 -16.21 -4.01
C VAL A 721 7.87 -16.24 -2.77
N ASN A 722 6.89 -17.14 -2.71
CA ASN A 722 6.04 -17.32 -1.52
C ASN A 722 6.85 -17.75 -0.29
N CYS A 723 7.79 -18.69 -0.44
CA CYS A 723 8.67 -19.11 0.65
C CYS A 723 9.48 -17.93 1.20
N LEU A 724 10.09 -17.13 0.31
CA LEU A 724 10.90 -15.97 0.69
C LEU A 724 10.05 -14.87 1.35
N LYS A 725 8.87 -14.60 0.80
CA LYS A 725 7.87 -13.71 1.41
C LYS A 725 7.55 -14.15 2.83
N ARG A 726 7.32 -15.44 3.04
CA ARG A 726 7.00 -15.99 4.36
C ARG A 726 8.16 -15.89 5.35
N ILE A 727 9.39 -16.15 4.91
CA ILE A 727 10.60 -15.95 5.72
C ILE A 727 10.71 -14.49 6.17
N ASN A 728 10.57 -13.56 5.22
CA ASN A 728 10.63 -12.13 5.47
C ASN A 728 9.52 -11.67 6.44
N GLN A 729 8.29 -12.17 6.28
CA GLN A 729 7.20 -11.90 7.22
C GLN A 729 7.51 -12.37 8.65
N ILE A 730 8.07 -13.58 8.82
CA ILE A 730 8.45 -14.08 10.16
C ILE A 730 9.53 -13.20 10.79
N ILE A 731 10.50 -12.72 10.00
CA ILE A 731 11.53 -11.78 10.46
C ILE A 731 10.91 -10.44 10.85
N GLU A 732 9.97 -9.93 10.04
CA GLU A 732 9.25 -8.70 10.33
C GLU A 732 8.48 -8.82 11.64
N TYR A 733 7.61 -9.83 11.80
CA TYR A 733 6.85 -10.05 13.04
C TYR A 733 7.77 -10.28 14.25
N GLY A 734 8.82 -11.09 14.08
CA GLY A 734 9.81 -11.35 15.13
C GLY A 734 10.57 -10.10 15.56
N SER A 735 10.86 -9.19 14.62
CA SER A 735 11.45 -7.87 14.91
C SER A 735 10.43 -6.92 15.56
N SER A 736 9.17 -6.96 15.11
CA SER A 736 8.04 -6.18 15.62
C SER A 736 7.57 -6.60 17.02
N LEU A 737 8.12 -7.67 17.59
CA LEU A 737 8.02 -7.94 19.04
C LEU A 737 8.91 -6.98 19.87
N ARG A 738 9.65 -6.08 19.23
CA ARG A 738 10.55 -5.10 19.84
C ARG A 738 10.30 -3.71 19.25
N VAL A 739 10.79 -2.67 19.93
CA VAL A 739 10.50 -1.27 19.57
C VAL A 739 11.77 -0.45 19.50
N GLY A 740 11.81 0.49 18.57
CA GLY A 740 12.96 1.36 18.33
C GLY A 740 14.17 0.60 17.79
N LYS A 741 15.36 0.92 18.30
CA LYS A 741 16.63 0.34 17.83
C LYS A 741 16.72 -1.17 17.97
N HIS A 742 16.00 -1.76 18.94
CA HIS A 742 15.98 -3.21 19.10
C HIS A 742 15.30 -3.92 17.94
N LYS A 743 14.31 -3.28 17.29
CA LYS A 743 13.68 -3.81 16.06
C LYS A 743 14.69 -3.81 14.91
N THR A 744 15.38 -2.70 14.69
CA THR A 744 16.31 -2.52 13.55
C THR A 744 17.55 -3.38 13.67
N ASN A 745 18.09 -3.51 14.88
CA ASN A 745 19.23 -4.38 15.15
C ASN A 745 18.93 -5.85 14.82
N ILE A 746 17.72 -6.34 15.13
CA ILE A 746 17.34 -7.71 14.80
C ILE A 746 17.23 -7.94 13.31
N ILE A 747 16.60 -7.03 12.57
CA ILE A 747 16.51 -7.14 11.11
C ILE A 747 17.92 -7.24 10.52
N THR A 748 18.85 -6.41 11.01
CA THR A 748 20.24 -6.41 10.56
C THR A 748 20.95 -7.73 10.90
N MET A 749 20.82 -8.24 12.13
CA MET A 749 21.44 -9.51 12.54
C MET A 749 20.84 -10.71 11.79
N CYS A 750 19.51 -10.74 11.60
CA CYS A 750 18.82 -11.76 10.81
C CYS A 750 19.29 -11.74 9.36
N HIS A 751 19.49 -10.56 8.78
CA HIS A 751 20.00 -10.42 7.41
C HIS A 751 21.41 -11.00 7.26
N ILE A 752 22.31 -10.71 8.20
CA ILE A 752 23.67 -11.26 8.22
C ILE A 752 23.60 -12.79 8.37
N ALA A 753 22.77 -13.29 9.30
CA ALA A 753 22.60 -14.73 9.50
C ALA A 753 22.03 -15.46 8.27
N LEU A 754 21.12 -14.81 7.52
CA LEU A 754 20.62 -15.34 6.24
C LEU A 754 21.70 -15.36 5.17
N LYS A 755 22.52 -14.29 5.05
CA LYS A 755 23.66 -14.25 4.13
C LYS A 755 24.69 -15.35 4.43
N ASP A 756 24.90 -15.64 5.72
CA ASP A 756 25.81 -16.69 6.18
C ASP A 756 25.18 -18.09 6.22
N ASN A 757 23.90 -18.24 5.83
CA ASN A 757 23.12 -19.48 5.93
C ASN A 757 23.14 -20.14 7.33
N ASN A 758 23.19 -19.34 8.40
CA ASN A 758 23.26 -19.82 9.78
C ASN A 758 21.88 -19.83 10.46
N VAL A 759 21.11 -20.90 10.22
CA VAL A 759 19.75 -21.08 10.75
C VAL A 759 19.72 -21.14 12.29
N GLY A 760 20.77 -21.71 12.91
CA GLY A 760 20.90 -21.78 14.36
C GLY A 760 21.02 -20.39 15.00
N ALA A 761 21.86 -19.54 14.43
CA ALA A 761 21.99 -18.14 14.84
C ALA A 761 20.67 -17.39 14.63
N LEU A 762 20.01 -17.56 13.48
CA LEU A 762 18.74 -16.90 13.17
C LEU A 762 17.66 -17.19 14.23
N LYS A 763 17.48 -18.45 14.64
CA LYS A 763 16.54 -18.83 15.70
C LYS A 763 16.90 -18.18 17.04
N LYS A 764 18.19 -18.13 17.40
CA LYS A 764 18.66 -17.54 18.65
C LYS A 764 18.46 -16.01 18.68
N ILE A 765 18.75 -15.34 17.56
CA ILE A 765 18.55 -13.90 17.38
C ILE A 765 17.08 -13.55 17.55
N LEU A 766 16.17 -14.27 16.89
CA LEU A 766 14.72 -14.00 17.01
C LEU A 766 14.22 -14.20 18.44
N ARG A 767 14.66 -15.27 19.12
CA ARG A 767 14.27 -15.59 20.51
C ARG A 767 14.75 -14.56 21.53
N THR A 768 16.03 -14.18 21.48
CA THR A 768 16.68 -13.43 22.57
C THR A 768 17.06 -12.00 22.21
N GLY A 769 17.13 -11.67 20.92
CA GLY A 769 17.64 -10.38 20.44
C GLY A 769 19.16 -10.26 20.54
N SER A 770 19.88 -11.37 20.70
CA SER A 770 21.34 -11.41 20.84
C SER A 770 21.95 -12.61 20.10
N ASN A 771 23.19 -12.44 19.59
CA ASN A 771 23.96 -13.46 18.88
C ASN A 771 24.45 -14.60 19.79
#